data_AF-N4WMU0-F1
#
_entry.id   AF-N4WMU0-F1
#
_cell.length_a   1.000
_cell.length_b   1.000
_cell.length_c   1.000
_cell.angle_alpha   90.00
_cell.angle_beta   90.00
_cell.angle_gamma   90.00
#
_symmetry.space_group_name_H-M   'P 1'
#
loop_
_entity.id
_entity.type
_entity.pdbx_description
1 polymer ?
#
loop_
_entity_poly.entity_id
_entity_poly.type
_entity_poly.pdbx_seq_one_letter_code
_entity_poly.pdbx_strand_id
1 'polypeptide(L)'
;MAKVAPSALLEEFQLKEDWIIIMERLSRTVLGALSLSVAFAGSASAIEPFRKPTISTSNRNGTALLASRASPVTIHADAADWPGVLRAAHDLAIDFGRVTGTNGTLKTTGTATANASMIFNVTGISEDWSVGGSNAANSSSTGTIIVGTIGNSSLIDSLIASGQLDVSGIQGQWEAYVSAVVKNAGSDRRGAIYGIYDVSEQIGVSPWYWFADVPAQKHDSIYLLETTKVQKSPSVKYRGFFINDEAPALTGWVNERYPMSPYNSAFGAQFYSHVFELLLRSKANYLWPAMWNGMFNVDDARNQPLADEYGIVMGTSHTEPMVRATQEWSKVAKGSESGWSWATNNATLYDFFMEGAQRAAPYENVVTVGMRGYHDTAMSADVQTGVLEAVVQAQQEILTKVHGNASEVPQMWCLYKEVQDYFEAGMQVPDWVTLLWTEDNWQNIRRLPVGDEKKRSGGAGVYYHFDYVGDSRNYKWQDTIQLQKTYDQMRLAKDRDADRIWIVNVGDIKPAEIAISHWFDIAYDIDAYDETSVPEWLTGFAARNFGSEHAQAISDILDEYGALSNMRKFEWVEPSSYSVLNYEEADHILARWEDIAEKASAINDALPAEQKPAFYQIVLNRVLAGGNHVAIQIAGARNIIYAQQGRNSANVWMQRVIDGMMKDHNLTKQYHTMLNGKWNHMMDQTHLGYQGYWQQPMRQSTPDLRWVQVWERSLAGDMAVHVQGSNASIPGDDMYHSNGGSSLTLPDITPFTPKRWIEISHRGTEEYSWNISADPFVTLSQAKGTMKPNDPDVRVYVDVDWTKVKDGFGAQSSLNFSSSTDAGTAGGRPRVTFMVNKTSIPSDFTDGFVESAGQLAFEAEHYTRTTPGSTNHTYMVLPKYGRTLSAVKLADNLAEGLDSTSAPSLEYDFVTFTKLPKEKGINLTLILTPTHNINPKKPLAYIAQIDDKPQVRRQYVIDQKQPNFPVNWGTAVADSAWYNTTNHGALEPGKHTLKLWLVEANVVLQKVVLDLGGVMKSHNGPPESYRVGAGAGNSTMHKLK
;
A
#
# COMPACT_ATOMS: atom_id res chain seq x y z
N MET A 1 37.05 -51.42 5.97
CA MET A 1 38.24 -50.90 5.27
C MET A 1 37.81 -50.36 3.91
N ALA A 2 38.23 -49.12 3.58
CA ALA A 2 38.19 -48.39 2.29
C ALA A 2 36.82 -48.21 1.58
N LYS A 3 36.19 -47.02 1.57
CA LYS A 3 36.37 -45.82 0.70
C LYS A 3 36.19 -46.08 -0.82
N VAL A 4 35.19 -45.42 -1.43
CA VAL A 4 35.28 -44.39 -2.50
C VAL A 4 33.87 -44.14 -3.10
N ALA A 5 33.48 -42.87 -3.24
CA ALA A 5 32.30 -42.38 -3.98
C ALA A 5 32.61 -42.19 -5.49
N PRO A 6 31.64 -41.85 -6.36
CA PRO A 6 31.43 -40.42 -6.58
C PRO A 6 29.99 -39.95 -6.82
N SER A 7 29.70 -38.81 -6.20
CA SER A 7 28.72 -37.80 -6.60
C SER A 7 29.23 -37.05 -7.84
N ALA A 8 28.61 -37.25 -9.00
CA ALA A 8 28.90 -36.44 -10.21
C ALA A 8 27.76 -36.38 -11.24
N LEU A 9 26.55 -36.90 -10.95
CA LEU A 9 25.46 -36.99 -11.93
C LEU A 9 24.23 -36.10 -11.62
N LEU A 10 24.29 -35.30 -10.56
CA LEU A 10 23.22 -34.40 -10.13
C LEU A 10 23.51 -32.90 -10.35
N GLU A 11 24.74 -32.52 -10.70
CA GLU A 11 25.08 -31.13 -11.08
C GLU A 11 25.00 -30.87 -12.59
N GLU A 12 25.01 -31.91 -13.43
CA GLU A 12 25.05 -31.75 -14.89
C GLU A 12 23.67 -31.55 -15.54
N PHE A 13 22.59 -31.84 -14.80
CA PHE A 13 21.21 -31.58 -15.23
C PHE A 13 20.69 -30.20 -14.83
N GLN A 14 21.23 -29.60 -13.76
CA GLN A 14 20.87 -28.23 -13.34
C GLN A 14 21.55 -27.17 -14.23
N LEU A 15 22.78 -27.42 -14.69
CA LEU A 15 23.54 -26.47 -15.51
C LEU A 15 23.05 -26.38 -16.98
N LYS A 16 22.27 -27.34 -17.49
CA LYS A 16 21.82 -27.30 -18.90
C LYS A 16 20.53 -26.51 -19.13
N GLU A 17 19.67 -26.37 -18.13
CA GLU A 17 18.49 -25.50 -18.22
C GLU A 17 18.87 -24.02 -18.09
N ASP A 18 19.86 -23.69 -17.26
CA ASP A 18 20.34 -22.31 -17.10
C ASP A 18 21.01 -21.75 -18.37
N TRP A 19 21.70 -22.58 -19.16
CA TRP A 19 22.39 -22.13 -20.40
C TRP A 19 21.44 -21.87 -21.57
N ILE A 20 20.29 -22.54 -21.65
CA ILE A 20 19.29 -22.33 -22.71
C ILE A 20 18.48 -21.05 -22.43
N ILE A 21 18.20 -20.76 -21.16
CA ILE A 21 17.57 -19.51 -20.72
C ILE A 21 18.52 -18.30 -20.89
N ILE A 22 19.83 -18.49 -20.70
CA ILE A 22 20.85 -17.45 -20.94
C ILE A 22 21.03 -17.14 -22.44
N MET A 23 20.93 -18.14 -23.33
CA MET A 23 21.10 -17.93 -24.77
C MET A 23 19.88 -17.29 -25.47
N GLU A 24 18.65 -17.50 -24.98
CA GLU A 24 17.48 -16.74 -25.46
C GLU A 24 17.49 -15.29 -24.96
N ARG A 25 17.98 -15.04 -23.72
CA ARG A 25 18.13 -13.68 -23.16
C ARG A 25 19.23 -12.86 -23.87
N LEU A 26 20.32 -13.47 -24.32
CA LEU A 26 21.42 -12.79 -25.04
C LEU A 26 21.02 -12.19 -26.40
N SER A 27 19.95 -12.68 -27.05
CA SER A 27 19.47 -12.12 -28.32
C SER A 27 18.67 -10.82 -28.14
N ARG A 28 18.12 -10.56 -26.94
CA ARG A 28 17.38 -9.33 -26.61
C ARG A 28 18.28 -8.24 -25.99
N THR A 29 19.47 -8.58 -25.49
CA THR A 29 20.40 -7.62 -24.86
C THR A 29 21.21 -6.78 -25.86
N VAL A 30 21.34 -7.18 -27.13
CA VAL A 30 22.17 -6.46 -28.13
C VAL A 30 21.38 -5.41 -28.94
N LEU A 31 20.05 -5.34 -28.81
CA LEU A 31 19.22 -4.32 -29.47
C LEU A 31 18.63 -3.26 -28.50
N GLY A 32 18.89 -3.37 -27.19
CA GLY A 32 18.49 -2.39 -26.17
C GLY A 32 19.57 -1.39 -25.76
N ALA A 33 20.77 -1.44 -26.34
CA ALA A 33 21.93 -0.65 -25.90
C ALA A 33 22.22 0.61 -26.76
N LEU A 34 21.29 1.05 -27.61
CA LEU A 34 21.51 2.18 -28.55
C LEU A 34 20.40 3.25 -28.55
N SER A 35 19.64 3.38 -27.46
CA SER A 35 18.70 4.50 -27.24
C SER A 35 18.96 5.27 -25.93
N LEU A 36 20.10 5.06 -25.28
CA LEU A 36 20.50 5.70 -24.02
C LEU A 36 21.56 6.78 -24.25
N SER A 37 21.18 7.84 -24.96
CA SER A 37 21.90 9.12 -24.93
C SER A 37 21.09 10.18 -25.66
N VAL A 38 20.92 11.33 -25.00
CA VAL A 38 20.22 12.55 -25.43
C VAL A 38 18.73 12.64 -25.01
N ALA A 39 18.53 12.79 -23.70
CA ALA A 39 17.50 13.67 -23.12
C ALA A 39 17.93 14.13 -21.71
N PHE A 40 19.17 14.63 -21.58
CA PHE A 40 19.56 15.46 -20.43
C PHE A 40 19.48 16.92 -20.86
N ALA A 41 18.31 17.52 -20.67
CA ALA A 41 18.14 18.96 -20.64
C ALA A 41 16.83 19.31 -19.91
N GLY A 42 16.96 19.63 -18.62
CA GLY A 42 16.14 20.64 -17.96
C GLY A 42 14.66 20.32 -17.74
N SER A 43 14.38 19.50 -16.74
CA SER A 43 13.38 19.87 -15.73
C SER A 43 14.16 20.00 -14.43
N ALA A 44 14.34 21.22 -13.93
CA ALA A 44 14.69 21.39 -12.53
C ALA A 44 13.50 20.80 -11.74
N SER A 45 13.64 19.55 -11.29
CA SER A 45 12.78 18.98 -10.26
C SER A 45 12.79 20.01 -9.13
N ALA A 46 11.60 20.53 -8.84
CA ALA A 46 11.41 21.36 -7.68
C ALA A 46 11.71 20.46 -6.48
N ILE A 47 12.95 20.52 -6.00
CA ILE A 47 13.29 20.02 -4.67
C ILE A 47 12.24 20.66 -3.76
N GLU A 48 11.32 19.82 -3.30
CA GLU A 48 10.21 20.10 -2.40
C GLU A 48 10.42 21.42 -1.64
N PRO A 49 9.52 22.42 -1.75
CA PRO A 49 9.68 23.68 -1.03
C PRO A 49 9.90 23.50 0.48
N PHE A 50 9.34 22.44 1.09
CA PHE A 50 9.53 22.06 2.50
C PHE A 50 10.88 21.36 2.78
N ARG A 51 11.63 20.92 1.76
CA ARG A 51 13.00 20.38 1.85
C ARG A 51 14.02 21.32 1.25
N LYS A 52 13.75 22.64 1.26
CA LYS A 52 14.75 23.65 0.91
C LYS A 52 16.05 23.38 1.66
N PRO A 53 17.16 23.07 0.97
CA PRO A 53 18.39 22.69 1.63
C PRO A 53 19.01 23.91 2.35
N THR A 54 19.44 23.69 3.59
CA THR A 54 20.23 24.63 4.41
C THR A 54 21.65 24.13 4.62
N ILE A 55 21.91 22.87 4.26
CA ILE A 55 23.19 22.18 4.35
C ILE A 55 23.62 21.63 2.98
N SER A 56 24.93 21.56 2.74
CA SER A 56 25.54 20.86 1.61
C SER A 56 26.66 19.94 2.08
N THR A 57 26.79 18.78 1.43
CA THR A 57 27.90 17.84 1.63
C THR A 57 29.07 18.08 0.66
N SER A 58 29.00 19.16 -0.14
CA SER A 58 30.01 19.54 -1.12
C SER A 58 30.38 21.01 -1.01
N ASN A 59 31.66 21.33 -1.17
CA ASN A 59 32.13 22.72 -1.21
C ASN A 59 31.72 23.38 -2.55
N ARG A 60 30.92 24.44 -2.48
CA ARG A 60 30.48 25.24 -3.64
C ARG A 60 30.57 26.74 -3.31
N ASN A 61 30.53 27.59 -4.34
CA ASN A 61 30.41 29.05 -4.12
C ASN A 61 29.18 29.36 -3.25
N GLY A 62 29.37 30.15 -2.19
CA GLY A 62 28.30 30.47 -1.23
C GLY A 62 28.07 29.42 -0.14
N THR A 63 29.03 28.51 0.07
CA THR A 63 29.03 27.55 1.19
C THR A 63 30.09 27.89 2.23
N ALA A 64 29.81 27.63 3.51
CA ALA A 64 30.76 27.82 4.61
C ALA A 64 30.96 26.49 5.38
N LEU A 65 32.20 26.15 5.76
CA LEU A 65 32.47 24.90 6.48
C LEU A 65 31.76 24.87 7.84
N LEU A 66 30.89 23.88 8.04
CA LEU A 66 30.18 23.64 9.29
C LEU A 66 30.87 22.62 10.18
N ALA A 67 31.26 21.49 9.59
CA ALA A 67 31.90 20.39 10.29
C ALA A 67 32.82 19.61 9.36
N SER A 68 33.85 18.98 9.90
CA SER A 68 34.68 17.99 9.22
C SER A 68 35.27 17.01 10.24
N ARG A 69 35.90 15.93 9.75
CA ARG A 69 36.68 14.99 10.59
C ARG A 69 37.67 15.69 11.54
N ALA A 70 38.26 16.81 11.12
CA ALA A 70 39.28 17.53 11.89
C ALA A 70 38.72 18.77 12.63
N SER A 71 37.46 19.12 12.41
CA SER A 71 36.82 20.29 13.01
C SER A 71 35.34 19.96 13.30
N PRO A 72 35.05 19.39 14.49
CA PRO A 72 33.69 19.06 14.87
C PRO A 72 32.86 20.33 15.12
N VAL A 73 31.56 20.23 14.87
CA VAL A 73 30.61 21.33 15.12
C VAL A 73 30.40 21.55 16.62
N THR A 74 30.16 22.80 17.01
CA THR A 74 29.64 23.12 18.35
C THR A 74 28.19 23.56 18.27
N ILE A 75 27.33 22.88 19.01
CA ILE A 75 25.90 23.17 19.15
C ILE A 75 25.71 23.92 20.46
N HIS A 76 25.01 25.05 20.41
CA HIS A 76 24.66 25.88 21.56
C HIS A 76 23.16 25.84 21.80
N ALA A 77 22.77 25.57 23.03
CA ALA A 77 21.38 25.62 23.48
C ALA A 77 21.29 26.31 24.86
N ASP A 78 20.13 26.89 25.17
CA ASP A 78 19.85 27.41 26.50
C ASP A 78 19.42 26.26 27.42
N ALA A 79 20.00 26.15 28.61
CA ALA A 79 19.61 25.14 29.59
C ALA A 79 18.15 25.31 30.05
N ALA A 80 17.59 26.51 29.95
CA ALA A 80 16.19 26.81 30.22
C ALA A 80 15.22 26.33 29.12
N ASP A 81 15.74 25.87 27.97
CA ASP A 81 14.91 25.35 26.89
C ASP A 81 14.24 24.01 27.29
N TRP A 82 13.34 23.51 26.45
CA TRP A 82 12.59 22.30 26.72
C TRP A 82 13.50 21.05 26.74
N PRO A 83 13.27 20.08 27.63
CA PRO A 83 14.04 18.83 27.70
C PRO A 83 14.15 18.10 26.36
N GLY A 84 13.05 18.00 25.61
CA GLY A 84 13.03 17.40 24.28
C GLY A 84 13.89 18.13 23.24
N VAL A 85 14.02 19.46 23.34
CA VAL A 85 14.88 20.29 22.48
C VAL A 85 16.35 20.05 22.81
N LEU A 86 16.71 20.03 24.10
CA LEU A 86 18.07 19.71 24.55
C LEU A 86 18.50 18.31 24.15
N ARG A 87 17.58 17.33 24.28
CA ARG A 87 17.78 15.96 23.81
C ARG A 87 17.96 15.87 22.30
N ALA A 88 17.14 16.56 21.51
CA ALA A 88 17.32 16.63 20.06
C ALA A 88 18.67 17.28 19.67
N ALA A 89 19.10 18.32 20.40
CA ALA A 89 20.40 18.95 20.19
C ALA A 89 21.56 17.98 20.51
N HIS A 90 21.42 17.16 21.55
CA HIS A 90 22.35 16.09 21.89
C HIS A 90 22.41 15.03 20.78
N ASP A 91 21.26 14.61 20.26
CA ASP A 91 21.19 13.67 19.13
C ASP A 91 21.87 14.23 17.88
N LEU A 92 21.66 15.52 17.57
CA LEU A 92 22.30 16.17 16.44
C LEU A 92 23.84 16.13 16.56
N ALA A 93 24.38 16.36 17.76
CA ALA A 93 25.82 16.23 17.99
C ALA A 93 26.35 14.81 17.71
N ILE A 94 25.58 13.79 18.08
CA ILE A 94 25.88 12.38 17.76
C ILE A 94 25.72 12.10 16.26
N ASP A 95 24.70 12.67 15.61
CA ASP A 95 24.43 12.52 14.18
C ASP A 95 25.60 13.06 13.33
N PHE A 96 26.20 14.18 13.72
CA PHE A 96 27.46 14.65 13.12
C PHE A 96 28.58 13.62 13.24
N GLY A 97 28.67 12.89 14.36
CA GLY A 97 29.62 11.79 14.53
C GLY A 97 29.31 10.58 13.66
N ARG A 98 28.04 10.24 13.48
CA ARG A 98 27.60 9.18 12.56
C ARG A 98 28.01 9.48 11.12
N VAL A 99 27.98 10.74 10.71
CA VAL A 99 28.28 11.19 9.34
C VAL A 99 29.77 11.44 9.11
N THR A 100 30.42 12.19 10.01
CA THR A 100 31.80 12.66 9.85
C THR A 100 32.84 11.80 10.56
N GLY A 101 32.42 10.89 11.44
CA GLY A 101 33.32 10.07 12.26
C GLY A 101 33.84 10.77 13.53
N THR A 102 33.41 12.00 13.82
CA THR A 102 33.72 12.70 15.08
C THR A 102 32.48 13.41 15.61
N ASN A 103 32.10 13.12 16.85
CA ASN A 103 30.93 13.73 17.47
C ASN A 103 31.08 15.26 17.54
N GLY A 104 29.97 15.97 17.36
CA GLY A 104 29.86 17.37 17.74
C GLY A 104 29.94 17.55 19.25
N THR A 105 30.02 18.80 19.70
CA THR A 105 29.91 19.17 21.12
C THR A 105 28.59 19.90 21.35
N LEU A 106 27.83 19.52 22.37
CA LEU A 106 26.71 20.32 22.88
C LEU A 106 27.19 21.18 24.06
N LYS A 107 26.91 22.49 24.01
CA LYS A 107 27.15 23.44 25.10
C LYS A 107 25.81 24.03 25.53
N THR A 108 25.41 23.71 26.75
CA THR A 108 24.24 24.30 27.40
C THR A 108 24.70 25.50 28.24
N THR A 109 23.95 26.61 28.17
CA THR A 109 24.21 27.83 28.96
C THR A 109 22.96 28.26 29.68
N GLY A 110 23.07 28.76 30.92
CA GLY A 110 21.90 29.17 31.72
C GLY A 110 21.56 28.14 32.81
N THR A 111 20.32 28.17 33.28
CA THR A 111 19.81 27.30 34.36
C THR A 111 18.58 26.56 33.88
N ALA A 112 18.52 25.25 34.11
CA ALA A 112 17.36 24.44 33.75
C ALA A 112 16.09 24.89 34.48
N THR A 113 14.99 25.00 33.74
CA THR A 113 13.66 25.41 34.23
C THR A 113 12.66 24.25 34.23
N ALA A 114 12.93 23.19 33.46
CA ALA A 114 12.10 21.99 33.32
C ALA A 114 12.84 20.72 33.76
N ASN A 115 12.08 19.70 34.16
CA ASN A 115 12.63 18.40 34.56
C ASN A 115 12.92 17.54 33.32
N ALA A 116 14.12 16.97 33.24
CA ALA A 116 14.57 16.05 32.18
C ALA A 116 14.98 14.66 32.74
N SER A 117 14.58 14.36 33.97
CA SER A 117 15.03 13.16 34.70
C SER A 117 14.65 11.86 34.01
N MET A 118 13.53 11.82 33.28
CA MET A 118 13.10 10.60 32.60
C MET A 118 13.96 10.34 31.37
N ILE A 119 14.29 11.40 30.61
CA ILE A 119 15.26 11.30 29.51
C ILE A 119 16.58 10.72 30.02
N PHE A 120 17.17 11.28 31.08
CA PHE A 120 18.45 10.78 31.60
C PHE A 120 18.33 9.34 32.11
N ASN A 121 17.29 9.03 32.87
CA ASN A 121 17.07 7.70 33.44
C ASN A 121 16.90 6.61 32.37
N VAL A 122 16.19 6.91 31.29
CA VAL A 122 15.82 5.92 30.27
C VAL A 122 16.87 5.78 29.18
N THR A 123 17.48 6.89 28.75
CA THR A 123 18.42 6.92 27.62
C THR A 123 19.88 6.78 28.03
N GLY A 124 20.21 7.07 29.30
CA GLY A 124 21.58 7.11 29.79
C GLY A 124 22.39 8.34 29.35
N ILE A 125 21.73 9.37 28.77
CA ILE A 125 22.35 10.68 28.51
C ILE A 125 22.81 11.30 29.83
N SER A 126 23.99 11.93 29.83
CA SER A 126 24.54 12.60 31.01
C SER A 126 23.67 13.79 31.43
N GLU A 127 23.50 14.01 32.74
CA GLU A 127 22.63 15.08 33.28
C GLU A 127 23.05 16.50 32.88
N ASP A 128 24.31 16.69 32.47
CA ASP A 128 24.86 17.94 31.93
C ASP A 128 24.72 18.08 30.41
N TRP A 129 24.06 17.12 29.74
CA TRP A 129 23.91 17.01 28.29
C TRP A 129 25.23 16.86 27.53
N SER A 130 26.32 16.49 28.21
CA SER A 130 27.62 16.30 27.57
C SER A 130 27.61 15.09 26.63
N VAL A 131 28.25 15.27 25.48
CA VAL A 131 28.41 14.22 24.46
C VAL A 131 29.80 13.62 24.65
N GLY A 132 29.86 12.33 25.02
CA GLY A 132 31.12 11.63 25.31
C GLY A 132 32.10 11.64 24.13
N GLY A 133 33.37 11.97 24.41
CA GLY A 133 34.43 12.12 23.40
C GLY A 133 35.31 10.87 23.26
N SER A 134 35.52 10.43 22.02
CA SER A 134 36.80 9.82 21.63
C SER A 134 37.62 10.90 20.90
N ASN A 135 38.78 11.23 21.47
CA ASN A 135 39.81 12.15 20.96
C ASN A 135 39.41 13.62 20.77
N ALA A 136 39.21 14.33 21.89
CA ALA A 136 39.41 15.77 21.93
C ALA A 136 40.92 16.10 21.80
N ALA A 137 41.47 16.01 20.58
CA ALA A 137 42.72 16.68 20.27
C ALA A 137 42.41 18.13 19.93
N ASN A 138 43.00 19.08 20.67
CA ASN A 138 43.02 20.53 20.45
C ASN A 138 42.88 20.99 18.98
N SER A 139 41.66 20.99 18.43
CA SER A 139 41.34 21.56 17.13
C SER A 139 40.42 22.75 17.37
N SER A 140 40.82 23.93 16.88
CA SER A 140 39.98 25.12 16.88
C SER A 140 38.63 24.82 16.23
N SER A 141 37.53 24.81 17.00
CA SER A 141 36.17 24.62 16.49
C SER A 141 35.86 25.67 15.41
N THR A 142 35.46 25.28 14.19
CA THR A 142 35.22 26.24 13.10
C THR A 142 33.76 26.48 12.73
N GLY A 143 32.80 25.64 13.16
CA GLY A 143 31.38 25.83 12.87
C GLY A 143 30.49 25.77 14.11
N THR A 144 29.48 26.63 14.15
CA THR A 144 28.53 26.77 15.26
C THR A 144 27.11 26.55 14.76
N ILE A 145 26.25 25.95 15.59
CA ILE A 145 24.80 25.92 15.43
C ILE A 145 24.18 26.41 16.73
N ILE A 146 23.31 27.43 16.66
CA ILE A 146 22.50 27.88 17.81
C ILE A 146 21.08 27.32 17.61
N VAL A 147 20.56 26.62 18.61
CA VAL A 147 19.21 26.05 18.58
C VAL A 147 18.39 26.56 19.77
N GLY A 148 17.08 26.73 19.58
CA GLY A 148 16.17 26.88 20.71
C GLY A 148 14.74 27.28 20.34
N THR A 149 13.93 27.46 21.38
CA THR A 149 12.51 27.82 21.27
C THR A 149 12.30 29.30 21.57
N ILE A 150 11.48 29.99 20.76
CA ILE A 150 11.12 31.40 20.99
C ILE A 150 10.51 31.57 22.40
N GLY A 151 11.01 32.53 23.18
CA GLY A 151 10.53 32.82 24.53
C GLY A 151 10.98 31.83 25.61
N ASN A 152 11.73 30.78 25.25
CA ASN A 152 12.29 29.81 26.21
C ASN A 152 13.82 29.63 26.04
N SER A 153 14.45 30.45 25.21
CA SER A 153 15.89 30.45 24.96
C SER A 153 16.41 31.89 24.88
N SER A 154 17.19 32.30 25.88
CA SER A 154 17.80 33.63 25.94
C SER A 154 18.76 33.88 24.77
N LEU A 155 19.35 32.82 24.21
CA LEU A 155 20.17 32.88 22.99
C LEU A 155 19.33 33.29 21.78
N ILE A 156 18.20 32.61 21.55
CA ILE A 156 17.29 32.90 20.44
C ILE A 156 16.65 34.28 20.61
N ASP A 157 16.16 34.61 21.80
CA ASP A 157 15.52 35.89 22.07
C ASP A 157 16.48 37.07 21.90
N SER A 158 17.76 36.91 22.23
CA SER A 158 18.81 37.91 21.98
C SER A 158 19.07 38.11 20.47
N LEU A 159 19.03 37.03 19.69
CA LEU A 159 19.18 37.11 18.23
C LEU A 159 17.99 37.82 17.57
N ILE A 160 16.78 37.58 18.08
CA ILE A 160 15.55 38.28 17.64
C ILE A 160 15.64 39.76 18.02
N ALA A 161 15.94 40.08 19.27
CA ALA A 161 16.00 41.45 19.78
C ALA A 161 17.09 42.30 19.07
N SER A 162 18.18 41.68 18.64
CA SER A 162 19.26 42.33 17.89
C SER A 162 19.01 42.42 16.38
N GLY A 163 17.88 41.92 15.87
CA GLY A 163 17.55 41.91 14.45
C GLY A 163 18.36 40.91 13.62
N GLN A 164 19.04 39.97 14.26
CA GLN A 164 19.88 38.97 13.61
C GLN A 164 19.10 37.71 13.21
N LEU A 165 17.87 37.55 13.68
CA LEU A 165 16.96 36.46 13.33
C LEU A 165 15.55 37.00 13.17
N ASP A 166 14.97 36.85 11.98
CA ASP A 166 13.57 37.15 11.74
C ASP A 166 12.72 35.90 11.97
N VAL A 167 11.77 35.99 12.90
CA VAL A 167 10.83 34.92 13.26
C VAL A 167 9.37 35.31 13.00
N SER A 168 9.13 36.44 12.33
CA SER A 168 7.78 36.96 12.10
C SER A 168 6.87 35.97 11.36
N GLY A 169 7.43 35.12 10.50
CA GLY A 169 6.72 34.07 9.78
C GLY A 169 6.31 32.84 10.61
N ILE A 170 6.83 32.68 11.83
CA ILE A 170 6.57 31.51 12.69
C ILE A 170 6.09 31.84 14.10
N GLN A 171 6.20 33.09 14.55
CA GLN A 171 5.86 33.47 15.91
C GLN A 171 4.37 33.19 16.22
N GLY A 172 4.12 32.45 17.31
CA GLY A 172 2.78 32.06 17.74
C GLY A 172 2.11 30.97 16.89
N GLN A 173 2.82 30.43 15.88
CA GLN A 173 2.33 29.35 15.05
C GLN A 173 2.56 27.97 15.70
N TRP A 174 1.76 26.99 15.31
CA TRP A 174 1.87 25.61 15.80
C TRP A 174 2.98 24.86 15.05
N GLU A 175 4.02 24.44 15.77
CA GLU A 175 5.11 23.58 15.30
C GLU A 175 5.86 24.06 14.05
N ALA A 176 5.88 25.37 13.83
CA ALA A 176 6.63 26.02 12.76
C ALA A 176 8.09 26.26 13.19
N TYR A 177 9.00 26.39 12.23
CA TYR A 177 10.40 26.69 12.53
C TYR A 177 11.10 27.49 11.45
N VAL A 178 12.20 28.13 11.82
CA VAL A 178 13.12 28.79 10.91
C VAL A 178 14.50 28.20 11.08
N SER A 179 15.13 27.88 9.96
CA SER A 179 16.55 27.51 9.86
C SER A 179 17.26 28.55 9.01
N ALA A 180 18.07 29.38 9.64
CA ALA A 180 18.91 30.40 9.01
C ALA A 180 20.39 30.04 9.25
N VAL A 181 21.30 30.72 8.54
CA VAL A 181 22.75 30.53 8.68
C VAL A 181 23.14 30.58 10.16
N VAL A 182 23.54 29.42 10.72
CA VAL A 182 24.00 29.22 12.12
C VAL A 182 22.89 29.32 13.19
N LYS A 183 21.59 29.34 12.82
CA LYS A 183 20.47 29.59 13.75
C LYS A 183 19.24 28.75 13.42
N ASN A 184 18.77 27.94 14.36
CA ASN A 184 17.50 27.22 14.28
C ASN A 184 16.58 27.68 15.41
N ALA A 185 15.40 28.20 15.08
CA ALA A 185 14.40 28.60 16.06
C ALA A 185 13.04 27.97 15.76
N GLY A 186 12.43 27.36 16.78
CA GLY A 186 11.06 26.86 16.73
C GLY A 186 10.06 27.85 17.30
N SER A 187 8.84 27.86 16.77
CA SER A 187 7.72 28.59 17.37
C SER A 187 7.30 28.02 18.73
N ASP A 188 7.48 26.72 18.91
CA ASP A 188 7.27 25.95 20.13
C ASP A 188 8.28 24.79 20.24
N ARG A 189 8.17 23.98 21.31
CA ARG A 189 9.11 22.88 21.61
C ARG A 189 9.27 21.90 20.44
N ARG A 190 8.18 21.56 19.74
CA ARG A 190 8.21 20.60 18.64
C ARG A 190 8.70 21.22 17.34
N GLY A 191 8.33 22.48 17.07
CA GLY A 191 8.93 23.24 15.96
C GLY A 191 10.46 23.27 16.06
N ALA A 192 11.01 23.52 17.25
CA ALA A 192 12.46 23.53 17.47
C ALA A 192 13.08 22.14 17.24
N ILE A 193 12.46 21.07 17.76
CA ILE A 193 12.89 19.68 17.53
C ILE A 193 12.88 19.34 16.03
N TYR A 194 11.83 19.71 15.29
CA TYR A 194 11.74 19.44 13.85
C TYR A 194 12.83 20.17 13.07
N GLY A 195 13.13 21.43 13.41
CA GLY A 195 14.24 22.16 12.81
C GLY A 195 15.60 21.52 13.08
N ILE A 196 15.81 20.94 14.27
CA ILE A 196 17.04 20.20 14.60
C ILE A 196 17.13 18.92 13.76
N TYR A 197 16.06 18.12 13.70
CA TYR A 197 16.06 16.88 12.93
C TYR A 197 16.04 17.08 11.41
N ASP A 198 15.56 18.22 10.93
CA ASP A 198 15.72 18.61 9.53
C ASP A 198 17.22 18.75 9.17
N VAL A 199 18.05 19.26 10.08
CA VAL A 199 19.52 19.27 9.89
C VAL A 199 20.08 17.85 9.93
N SER A 200 19.66 17.01 10.89
CA SER A 200 20.08 15.59 10.96
C SER A 200 19.80 14.84 9.66
N GLU A 201 18.59 15.01 9.09
CA GLU A 201 18.20 14.40 7.82
C GLU A 201 19.08 14.91 6.66
N GLN A 202 19.30 16.24 6.59
CA GLN A 202 20.10 16.86 5.53
C GLN A 202 21.59 16.49 5.57
N ILE A 203 22.16 16.20 6.75
CA ILE A 203 23.55 15.70 6.85
C ILE A 203 23.67 14.21 6.50
N GLY A 204 22.55 13.50 6.31
CA GLY A 204 22.53 12.12 5.85
C GLY A 204 22.14 11.08 6.91
N VAL A 205 21.47 11.47 8.00
CA VAL A 205 20.92 10.51 8.98
C VAL A 205 19.42 10.30 8.75
N SER A 206 19.06 9.11 8.27
CA SER A 206 17.65 8.73 8.06
C SER A 206 16.87 8.65 9.38
N PRO A 207 15.57 9.01 9.41
CA PRO A 207 14.67 8.66 10.52
C PRO A 207 14.67 7.16 10.86
N TRP A 208 14.98 6.31 9.89
CA TRP A 208 14.99 4.86 10.01
C TRP A 208 16.35 4.27 10.37
N TYR A 209 17.34 5.08 10.77
CA TYR A 209 18.69 4.60 11.08
C TYR A 209 18.69 3.48 12.13
N TRP A 210 17.75 3.51 13.07
CA TRP A 210 17.62 2.50 14.11
C TRP A 210 16.54 1.47 13.81
N PHE A 211 15.33 1.88 13.39
CA PHE A 211 14.20 0.97 13.14
C PHE A 211 14.34 0.13 11.86
N ALA A 212 15.19 0.54 10.92
CA ALA A 212 15.47 -0.24 9.72
C ALA A 212 16.95 -0.25 9.30
N ASP A 213 17.85 -0.03 10.27
CA ASP A 213 19.31 -0.13 10.10
C ASP A 213 19.90 0.69 8.96
N VAL A 214 19.23 1.75 8.55
CA VAL A 214 19.70 2.60 7.46
C VAL A 214 21.01 3.28 7.90
N PRO A 215 22.16 2.95 7.29
CA PRO A 215 23.42 3.53 7.72
C PRO A 215 23.44 5.03 7.40
N ALA A 216 23.97 5.83 8.32
CA ALA A 216 24.20 7.25 8.05
C ALA A 216 25.17 7.42 6.88
N GLN A 217 24.85 8.34 5.96
CA GLN A 217 25.71 8.66 4.83
C GLN A 217 27.04 9.25 5.35
N LYS A 218 28.16 8.84 4.75
CA LYS A 218 29.50 9.27 5.19
C LYS A 218 29.97 10.48 4.39
N HIS A 219 30.35 11.53 5.10
CA HIS A 219 30.88 12.75 4.49
C HIS A 219 32.09 13.27 5.25
N ASP A 220 33.17 13.61 4.54
CA ASP A 220 34.38 14.15 5.15
C ASP A 220 34.19 15.56 5.70
N SER A 221 33.25 16.31 5.12
CA SER A 221 32.92 17.67 5.50
C SER A 221 31.47 18.00 5.19
N ILE A 222 30.88 18.84 6.03
CA ILE A 222 29.54 19.38 5.94
C ILE A 222 29.65 20.89 5.87
N TYR A 223 28.86 21.52 5.00
CA TYR A 223 28.87 22.95 4.75
C TYR A 223 27.49 23.55 4.96
N LEU A 224 27.42 24.76 5.50
CA LEU A 224 26.21 25.59 5.52
C LEU A 224 25.99 26.22 4.16
N LEU A 225 24.73 26.33 3.75
CA LEU A 225 24.30 27.15 2.62
C LEU A 225 23.81 28.50 3.14
N GLU A 226 24.12 29.59 2.44
CA GLU A 226 23.61 30.94 2.74
C GLU A 226 22.13 31.09 2.36
N THR A 227 21.25 30.32 3.03
CA THR A 227 19.81 30.30 2.80
C THR A 227 19.05 30.24 4.12
N THR A 228 17.93 30.95 4.15
CA THR A 228 16.93 30.83 5.22
C THR A 228 15.80 29.95 4.73
N LYS A 229 15.43 28.95 5.53
CA LYS A 229 14.24 28.13 5.39
C LYS A 229 13.25 28.55 6.48
N VAL A 230 12.05 28.93 6.08
CA VAL A 230 10.91 29.13 6.98
C VAL A 230 9.93 28.00 6.71
N GLN A 231 9.77 27.12 7.68
CA GLN A 231 8.82 26.02 7.60
C GLN A 231 7.51 26.43 8.27
N LYS A 232 6.42 26.39 7.50
CA LYS A 232 5.06 26.70 7.96
C LYS A 232 4.55 25.65 8.97
N SER A 233 3.46 26.01 9.66
CA SER A 233 2.71 25.06 10.48
C SER A 233 2.32 23.81 9.66
N PRO A 234 2.34 22.61 10.27
CA PRO A 234 1.89 21.39 9.59
C PRO A 234 0.45 21.49 9.09
N SER A 235 0.16 20.86 7.94
CA SER A 235 -1.19 20.81 7.37
C SER A 235 -2.21 20.12 8.28
N VAL A 236 -1.74 19.23 9.16
CA VAL A 236 -2.54 18.48 10.13
C VAL A 236 -1.99 18.69 11.54
N LYS A 237 -2.86 19.02 12.50
CA LYS A 237 -2.42 19.43 13.86
C LYS A 237 -1.81 18.29 14.69
N TYR A 238 -2.50 17.16 14.79
CA TYR A 238 -2.01 15.95 15.46
C TYR A 238 -1.79 14.85 14.42
N ARG A 239 -0.55 14.35 14.34
CA ARG A 239 -0.09 13.43 13.29
C ARG A 239 0.60 12.27 13.98
N GLY A 240 0.06 11.07 13.82
CA GLY A 240 0.53 9.91 14.56
C GLY A 240 0.27 8.58 13.88
N PHE A 241 0.70 7.53 14.56
CA PHE A 241 0.29 6.17 14.27
C PHE A 241 -0.19 5.47 15.55
N PHE A 242 -0.87 4.33 15.36
CA PHE A 242 -1.31 3.42 16.39
C PHE A 242 -0.54 2.10 16.25
N ILE A 243 0.18 1.73 17.31
CA ILE A 243 0.75 0.38 17.44
C ILE A 243 -0.38 -0.55 17.89
N ASN A 244 -0.81 -1.43 17.01
CA ASN A 244 -1.90 -2.37 17.23
C ASN A 244 -1.57 -3.70 16.59
N ASP A 245 -2.44 -4.70 16.75
CA ASP A 245 -2.32 -5.99 16.09
C ASP A 245 -0.95 -6.65 16.39
N GLU A 246 -0.35 -6.26 17.52
CA GLU A 246 1.09 -6.31 17.79
C GLU A 246 1.60 -7.72 18.10
N ALA A 247 0.74 -8.73 18.02
CA ALA A 247 1.06 -10.11 18.33
C ALA A 247 0.76 -11.01 17.12
N PRO A 248 1.71 -11.88 16.71
CA PRO A 248 2.87 -12.32 17.49
C PRO A 248 4.15 -11.49 17.30
N ALA A 249 4.24 -10.66 16.26
CA ALA A 249 5.52 -10.15 15.75
C ALA A 249 6.19 -9.14 16.70
N LEU A 250 5.64 -7.94 16.86
CA LEU A 250 6.24 -6.90 17.71
C LEU A 250 6.29 -7.35 19.17
N THR A 251 5.24 -8.00 19.66
CA THR A 251 5.14 -8.58 21.01
C THR A 251 6.28 -9.58 21.26
N GLY A 252 6.52 -10.51 20.34
CA GLY A 252 7.63 -11.45 20.42
C GLY A 252 8.98 -10.72 20.47
N TRP A 253 9.15 -9.73 19.59
CA TRP A 253 10.37 -8.94 19.49
C TRP A 253 10.67 -8.10 20.74
N VAL A 254 9.67 -7.45 21.34
CA VAL A 254 9.85 -6.66 22.58
C VAL A 254 10.09 -7.55 23.79
N ASN A 255 9.42 -8.71 23.88
CA ASN A 255 9.59 -9.65 24.99
C ASN A 255 11.01 -10.23 25.05
N GLU A 256 11.67 -10.38 23.90
CA GLU A 256 13.07 -10.82 23.82
C GLU A 256 14.06 -9.74 24.27
N ARG A 257 13.70 -8.45 24.16
CA ARG A 257 14.63 -7.30 24.30
C ARG A 257 14.49 -6.52 25.58
N TYR A 258 13.28 -6.41 26.11
CA TYR A 258 12.97 -5.52 27.20
C TYR A 258 12.44 -6.29 28.41
N PRO A 259 12.64 -5.76 29.63
CA PRO A 259 12.13 -6.41 30.83
C PRO A 259 10.60 -6.46 30.82
N MET A 260 10.06 -7.58 31.28
CA MET A 260 8.62 -7.77 31.44
C MET A 260 8.09 -6.99 32.64
N SER A 261 6.96 -6.29 32.47
CA SER A 261 6.22 -5.65 33.56
C SER A 261 5.59 -6.70 34.49
N PRO A 262 5.15 -6.31 35.70
CA PRO A 262 4.35 -7.18 36.58
C PRO A 262 3.03 -7.67 35.96
N TYR A 263 2.61 -7.10 34.82
CA TYR A 263 1.37 -7.41 34.11
C TYR A 263 1.59 -8.20 32.82
N ASN A 264 2.79 -8.78 32.65
CA ASN A 264 3.18 -9.61 31.51
C ASN A 264 3.18 -8.85 30.17
N SER A 265 3.70 -7.64 30.16
CA SER A 265 3.93 -6.81 28.97
C SER A 265 5.35 -6.20 29.00
N ALA A 266 6.08 -6.24 27.89
CA ALA A 266 7.44 -5.67 27.79
C ALA A 266 7.47 -4.27 27.16
N PHE A 267 6.31 -3.63 26.97
CA PHE A 267 6.18 -2.29 26.38
C PHE A 267 6.52 -1.18 27.40
N GLY A 268 7.80 -1.09 27.79
CA GLY A 268 8.32 -0.11 28.74
C GLY A 268 9.00 1.12 28.11
N ALA A 269 9.52 2.01 28.96
CA ALA A 269 10.00 3.32 28.53
C ALA A 269 11.21 3.25 27.60
N GLN A 270 12.05 2.21 27.71
CA GLN A 270 13.17 1.98 26.80
C GLN A 270 12.70 1.70 25.37
N PHE A 271 11.67 0.86 25.20
CA PHE A 271 11.06 0.63 23.87
C PHE A 271 10.46 1.92 23.32
N TYR A 272 9.63 2.60 24.12
CA TYR A 272 8.94 3.80 23.68
C TYR A 272 9.89 4.98 23.41
N SER A 273 11.06 5.05 24.06
CA SER A 273 12.07 6.07 23.76
C SER A 273 12.51 6.04 22.28
N HIS A 274 12.62 4.85 21.69
CA HIS A 274 12.92 4.69 20.27
C HIS A 274 11.71 5.09 19.40
N VAL A 275 10.49 4.69 19.80
CA VAL A 275 9.26 5.06 19.08
C VAL A 275 9.08 6.58 19.04
N PHE A 276 9.32 7.27 20.16
CA PHE A 276 9.24 8.74 20.25
C PHE A 276 10.29 9.40 19.37
N GLU A 277 11.52 8.89 19.34
CA GLU A 277 12.56 9.37 18.44
C GLU A 277 12.14 9.24 16.96
N LEU A 278 11.59 8.08 16.57
CA LEU A 278 11.10 7.84 15.20
C LEU A 278 10.00 8.83 14.82
N LEU A 279 9.02 9.04 15.69
CA LEU A 279 7.93 10.01 15.47
C LEU A 279 8.49 11.42 15.25
N LEU A 280 9.35 11.90 16.14
CA LEU A 280 9.90 13.26 16.05
C LEU A 280 10.82 13.45 14.84
N ARG A 281 11.66 12.45 14.49
CA ARG A 281 12.47 12.46 13.27
C ARG A 281 11.61 12.48 12.00
N SER A 282 10.40 11.91 12.08
CA SER A 282 9.40 11.93 11.01
C SER A 282 8.45 13.14 11.10
N LYS A 283 8.74 14.15 11.93
CA LYS A 283 7.92 15.36 12.11
C LYS A 283 6.48 15.08 12.60
N ALA A 284 6.29 13.95 13.28
CA ALA A 284 5.05 13.52 13.92
C ALA A 284 5.03 13.89 15.41
N ASN A 285 3.84 13.94 16.01
CA ASN A 285 3.65 14.38 17.40
C ASN A 285 2.63 13.57 18.21
N TYR A 286 1.98 12.57 17.63
CA TYR A 286 0.86 11.86 18.27
C TYR A 286 1.08 10.34 18.26
N LEU A 287 0.68 9.64 19.32
CA LEU A 287 0.81 8.19 19.41
C LEU A 287 -0.37 7.57 20.15
N TRP A 288 -0.90 6.47 19.58
CA TRP A 288 -1.64 5.47 20.34
C TRP A 288 -0.71 4.27 20.63
N PRO A 289 -0.48 3.94 21.91
CA PRO A 289 0.45 2.89 22.30
C PRO A 289 -0.14 1.47 22.12
N ALA A 290 0.72 0.45 22.17
CA ALA A 290 0.32 -0.96 22.16
C ALA A 290 -0.63 -1.27 23.33
N MET A 291 -1.72 -1.98 23.05
CA MET A 291 -2.85 -2.10 23.99
C MET A 291 -3.53 -3.47 24.05
N TRP A 292 -3.20 -4.44 23.17
CA TRP A 292 -3.83 -5.76 23.24
C TRP A 292 -3.58 -6.42 24.60
N ASN A 293 -2.32 -6.42 25.02
CA ASN A 293 -1.91 -6.85 26.35
C ASN A 293 -1.18 -5.76 27.15
N GLY A 294 -0.79 -4.67 26.48
CA GLY A 294 -0.11 -3.51 27.06
C GLY A 294 -1.04 -2.54 27.79
N MET A 295 -0.47 -1.82 28.74
CA MET A 295 -1.09 -0.72 29.50
C MET A 295 -0.05 0.39 29.67
N PHE A 296 0.09 1.27 28.68
CA PHE A 296 1.17 2.27 28.60
C PHE A 296 1.46 3.00 29.92
N ASN A 297 0.42 3.47 30.64
CA ASN A 297 0.59 4.23 31.88
C ASN A 297 0.88 3.36 33.12
N VAL A 298 0.83 2.04 33.00
CA VAL A 298 0.88 1.08 34.13
C VAL A 298 2.04 0.10 33.99
N ASP A 299 2.36 -0.35 32.78
CA ASP A 299 3.46 -1.28 32.52
C ASP A 299 4.81 -0.68 32.95
N ASP A 300 4.98 0.62 32.74
CA ASP A 300 6.11 1.40 33.22
C ASP A 300 5.67 2.83 33.54
N ALA A 301 5.73 3.22 34.81
CA ALA A 301 5.32 4.55 35.26
C ALA A 301 6.14 5.70 34.62
N ARG A 302 7.28 5.39 33.99
CA ARG A 302 8.12 6.35 33.28
C ARG A 302 7.60 6.67 31.88
N ASN A 303 6.73 5.85 31.30
CA ASN A 303 6.25 5.99 29.92
C ASN A 303 5.61 7.36 29.64
N GLN A 304 4.61 7.76 30.42
CA GLN A 304 3.87 9.00 30.20
C GLN A 304 4.69 10.28 30.50
N PRO A 305 5.44 10.36 31.61
CA PRO A 305 6.40 11.44 31.82
C PRO A 305 7.44 11.57 30.70
N LEU A 306 7.99 10.44 30.21
CA LEU A 306 8.99 10.44 29.14
C LEU A 306 8.39 10.96 27.83
N ALA A 307 7.17 10.58 27.49
CA ALA A 307 6.47 11.08 26.32
C ALA A 307 6.36 12.61 26.34
N ASP A 308 5.95 13.19 27.48
CA ASP A 308 5.86 14.65 27.62
C ASP A 308 7.23 15.33 27.59
N GLU A 309 8.26 14.77 28.23
CA GLU A 309 9.63 15.31 28.16
C GLU A 309 10.17 15.32 26.70
N TYR A 310 9.83 14.30 25.90
CA TYR A 310 10.11 14.26 24.45
C TYR A 310 9.23 15.22 23.64
N GLY A 311 8.05 15.57 24.14
CA GLY A 311 7.04 16.37 23.45
C GLY A 311 6.05 15.55 22.62
N ILE A 312 5.91 14.25 22.85
CA ILE A 312 4.89 13.41 22.20
C ILE A 312 3.55 13.58 22.92
N VAL A 313 2.52 13.97 22.16
CA VAL A 313 1.13 13.99 22.61
C VAL A 313 0.62 12.56 22.66
N MET A 314 0.15 12.12 23.82
CA MET A 314 -0.40 10.78 23.97
C MET A 314 -1.91 10.76 23.71
N GLY A 315 -2.37 9.71 23.04
CA GLY A 315 -3.78 9.37 22.95
C GLY A 315 -4.00 7.89 23.28
N THR A 316 -5.25 7.48 23.21
CA THR A 316 -5.67 6.08 23.34
C THR A 316 -6.62 5.74 22.21
N SER A 317 -6.77 4.45 21.89
CA SER A 317 -7.71 4.04 20.86
C SER A 317 -9.14 4.44 21.22
N HIS A 318 -10.05 4.39 20.25
CA HIS A 318 -11.42 4.86 20.43
C HIS A 318 -12.27 4.03 21.42
N THR A 319 -11.75 2.91 21.92
CA THR A 319 -12.40 2.08 22.95
C THR A 319 -11.86 2.34 24.35
N GLU A 320 -10.92 3.28 24.50
CA GLU A 320 -10.10 3.46 25.70
C GLU A 320 -10.26 4.88 26.28
N PRO A 321 -11.47 5.24 26.75
CA PRO A 321 -11.76 6.61 27.14
C PRO A 321 -10.99 7.04 28.39
N MET A 322 -10.81 8.36 28.54
CA MET A 322 -10.27 8.98 29.76
C MET A 322 -8.85 8.51 30.13
N VAL A 323 -8.03 8.26 29.10
CA VAL A 323 -6.61 7.88 29.22
C VAL A 323 -6.42 6.57 30.01
N ARG A 324 -7.35 5.63 29.82
CA ARG A 324 -7.36 4.30 30.42
C ARG A 324 -7.24 3.23 29.33
N ALA A 325 -6.16 2.45 29.38
CA ALA A 325 -6.02 1.32 28.48
C ALA A 325 -7.06 0.23 28.81
N THR A 326 -7.52 -0.52 27.80
CA THR A 326 -8.60 -1.52 27.95
C THR A 326 -8.26 -2.54 29.04
N GLN A 327 -7.00 -2.98 29.08
CA GLN A 327 -6.52 -3.97 30.06
C GLN A 327 -6.48 -3.43 31.51
N GLU A 328 -6.50 -2.11 31.73
CA GLU A 328 -6.54 -1.55 33.09
C GLU A 328 -7.84 -1.90 33.81
N TRP A 329 -8.95 -2.04 33.07
CA TRP A 329 -10.24 -2.40 33.67
C TRP A 329 -10.17 -3.75 34.39
N SER A 330 -9.68 -4.79 33.71
CA SER A 330 -9.60 -6.14 34.27
C SER A 330 -8.39 -6.32 35.18
N LYS A 331 -7.21 -5.81 34.80
CA LYS A 331 -5.96 -6.06 35.53
C LYS A 331 -5.77 -5.14 36.74
N VAL A 332 -6.21 -3.88 36.66
CA VAL A 332 -6.02 -2.88 37.73
C VAL A 332 -7.30 -2.68 38.53
N ALA A 333 -8.40 -2.29 37.87
CA ALA A 333 -9.68 -2.04 38.55
C ALA A 333 -10.42 -3.33 38.96
N LYS A 334 -9.95 -4.49 38.52
CA LYS A 334 -10.56 -5.82 38.77
C LYS A 334 -12.01 -5.90 38.33
N GLY A 335 -12.36 -5.14 37.30
CA GLY A 335 -13.67 -5.17 36.67
C GLY A 335 -13.86 -6.38 35.76
N SER A 336 -15.13 -6.73 35.52
CA SER A 336 -15.53 -7.75 34.55
C SER A 336 -16.08 -7.11 33.28
N GLU A 337 -16.14 -7.87 32.19
CA GLU A 337 -16.79 -7.44 30.94
C GLU A 337 -18.24 -6.96 31.20
N SER A 338 -19.02 -7.71 31.96
CA SER A 338 -20.40 -7.31 32.34
C SER A 338 -20.46 -6.05 33.20
N GLY A 339 -19.36 -5.70 33.88
CA GLY A 339 -19.23 -4.47 34.67
C GLY A 339 -18.88 -3.25 33.83
N TRP A 340 -18.48 -3.42 32.57
CA TRP A 340 -18.22 -2.33 31.62
C TRP A 340 -19.54 -1.82 31.02
N SER A 341 -20.40 -1.29 31.88
CA SER A 341 -21.75 -0.82 31.53
C SER A 341 -22.08 0.44 32.31
N TRP A 342 -22.19 1.57 31.61
CA TRP A 342 -22.57 2.83 32.25
C TRP A 342 -23.97 2.78 32.86
N ALA A 343 -24.91 2.09 32.19
CA ALA A 343 -26.30 2.01 32.65
C ALA A 343 -26.44 1.33 34.01
N THR A 344 -25.55 0.38 34.35
CA THR A 344 -25.66 -0.43 35.57
C THR A 344 -24.49 -0.23 36.54
N ASN A 345 -23.40 0.41 36.13
CA ASN A 345 -22.16 0.53 36.90
C ASN A 345 -21.46 1.90 36.76
N ASN A 346 -22.24 2.98 36.59
CA ASN A 346 -21.70 4.33 36.40
C ASN A 346 -20.78 4.81 37.54
N ALA A 347 -21.06 4.50 38.81
CA ALA A 347 -20.28 5.00 39.94
C ALA A 347 -18.82 4.51 39.89
N THR A 348 -18.61 3.20 39.68
CA THR A 348 -17.27 2.63 39.56
C THR A 348 -16.56 3.12 38.29
N LEU A 349 -17.28 3.26 37.17
CA LEU A 349 -16.69 3.79 35.94
C LEU A 349 -16.33 5.28 36.07
N TYR A 350 -17.12 6.07 36.81
CA TYR A 350 -16.84 7.47 37.10
C TYR A 350 -15.52 7.60 37.87
N ASP A 351 -15.33 6.84 38.93
CA ASP A 351 -14.10 6.84 39.73
C ASP A 351 -12.90 6.37 38.90
N PHE A 352 -13.09 5.30 38.11
CA PHE A 352 -12.07 4.80 37.19
C PHE A 352 -11.63 5.86 36.17
N PHE A 353 -12.57 6.60 35.58
CA PHE A 353 -12.29 7.70 34.66
C PHE A 353 -11.66 8.92 35.34
N MET A 354 -12.10 9.27 36.55
CA MET A 354 -11.55 10.36 37.35
C MET A 354 -10.06 10.15 37.63
N GLU A 355 -9.70 8.97 38.12
CA GLU A 355 -8.30 8.60 38.37
C GLU A 355 -7.44 8.64 37.09
N GLY A 356 -8.00 8.22 35.94
CA GLY A 356 -7.31 8.28 34.65
C GLY A 356 -6.98 9.73 34.24
N ALA A 357 -7.98 10.61 34.33
CA ALA A 357 -7.82 12.05 34.08
C ALA A 357 -6.81 12.69 35.05
N GLN A 358 -6.89 12.39 36.34
CA GLN A 358 -5.95 12.90 37.34
C GLN A 358 -4.50 12.48 37.07
N ARG A 359 -4.28 11.21 36.69
CA ARG A 359 -2.95 10.69 36.34
C ARG A 359 -2.38 11.39 35.11
N ALA A 360 -3.22 11.68 34.12
CA ALA A 360 -2.81 12.30 32.86
C ALA A 360 -2.66 13.83 32.94
N ALA A 361 -3.25 14.48 33.96
CA ALA A 361 -3.35 15.93 34.06
C ALA A 361 -2.05 16.73 33.88
N PRO A 362 -0.87 16.25 34.34
CA PRO A 362 0.39 16.99 34.17
C PRO A 362 0.98 16.96 32.76
N TYR A 363 0.44 16.14 31.85
CA TYR A 363 1.07 15.81 30.57
C TYR A 363 0.19 16.20 29.37
N GLU A 364 0.81 16.38 28.20
CA GLU A 364 0.07 16.69 26.97
C GLU A 364 -0.63 15.43 26.41
N ASN A 365 -1.97 15.48 26.33
CA ASN A 365 -2.79 14.37 25.84
C ASN A 365 -3.92 14.88 24.92
N VAL A 366 -4.38 14.02 24.01
CA VAL A 366 -5.73 14.12 23.43
C VAL A 366 -6.59 13.07 24.13
N VAL A 367 -7.57 13.53 24.92
CA VAL A 367 -8.41 12.64 25.72
C VAL A 367 -9.52 12.03 24.86
N THR A 368 -9.52 10.70 24.76
CA THR A 368 -10.62 9.94 24.17
C THR A 368 -11.86 10.07 25.07
N VAL A 369 -12.97 10.57 24.50
CA VAL A 369 -14.28 10.63 25.15
C VAL A 369 -15.30 9.74 24.43
N GLY A 370 -16.44 9.51 25.08
CA GLY A 370 -17.41 8.49 24.72
C GLY A 370 -17.11 7.17 25.42
N MET A 371 -17.88 6.13 25.09
CA MET A 371 -17.68 4.77 25.57
C MET A 371 -18.24 3.81 24.52
N ARG A 372 -17.53 2.73 24.23
CA ARG A 372 -18.04 1.59 23.44
C ARG A 372 -18.08 0.35 24.33
N GLY A 373 -18.58 -0.77 23.80
CA GLY A 373 -18.55 -2.05 24.48
C GLY A 373 -17.11 -2.49 24.75
N TYR A 374 -16.95 -3.46 25.65
CA TYR A 374 -15.64 -3.96 26.06
C TYR A 374 -14.95 -4.69 24.89
N HIS A 375 -13.62 -4.50 24.71
CA HIS A 375 -12.83 -5.08 23.61
C HIS A 375 -13.40 -4.86 22.18
N ASP A 376 -13.61 -3.61 21.78
CA ASP A 376 -14.07 -3.23 20.43
C ASP A 376 -15.45 -3.79 20.03
N THR A 377 -16.29 -4.09 21.01
CA THR A 377 -17.68 -4.49 20.79
C THR A 377 -18.63 -3.29 20.81
N ALA A 378 -19.81 -3.43 20.19
CA ALA A 378 -20.88 -2.45 20.35
C ALA A 378 -21.47 -2.56 21.77
N MET A 379 -21.87 -1.42 22.37
CA MET A 379 -22.55 -1.43 23.68
C MET A 379 -23.92 -2.12 23.65
N SER A 380 -24.61 -2.04 22.50
CA SER A 380 -25.91 -2.66 22.24
C SER A 380 -26.17 -2.73 20.74
N ALA A 381 -27.14 -3.56 20.33
CA ALA A 381 -27.63 -3.59 18.95
C ALA A 381 -28.56 -2.41 18.60
N ASP A 382 -29.15 -1.77 19.61
CA ASP A 382 -30.07 -0.63 19.45
C ASP A 382 -29.36 0.71 19.66
N VAL A 383 -29.94 1.79 19.11
CA VAL A 383 -29.46 3.17 19.25
C VAL A 383 -29.68 3.65 20.69
N GLN A 384 -28.58 3.94 21.40
CA GLN A 384 -28.58 4.36 22.82
C GLN A 384 -28.01 5.78 23.00
N THR A 385 -28.53 6.76 22.26
CA THR A 385 -28.01 8.15 22.31
C THR A 385 -27.98 8.71 23.73
N GLY A 386 -29.05 8.52 24.52
CA GLY A 386 -29.12 9.03 25.90
C GLY A 386 -28.09 8.45 26.87
N VAL A 387 -27.67 7.19 26.69
CA VAL A 387 -26.61 6.60 27.55
C VAL A 387 -25.26 7.21 27.22
N LEU A 388 -24.94 7.36 25.93
CA LEU A 388 -23.67 7.96 25.49
C LEU A 388 -23.57 9.44 25.83
N GLU A 389 -24.67 10.18 25.69
CA GLU A 389 -24.76 11.57 26.13
C GLU A 389 -24.50 11.69 27.64
N ALA A 390 -25.06 10.79 28.47
CA ALA A 390 -24.80 10.75 29.91
C ALA A 390 -23.34 10.39 30.24
N VAL A 391 -22.73 9.46 29.51
CA VAL A 391 -21.30 9.14 29.64
C VAL A 391 -20.44 10.37 29.37
N VAL A 392 -20.65 11.01 28.22
CA VAL A 392 -19.85 12.17 27.80
C VAL A 392 -20.06 13.34 28.74
N GLN A 393 -21.28 13.57 29.21
CA GLN A 393 -21.54 14.58 30.24
C GLN A 393 -20.71 14.34 31.50
N ALA A 394 -20.69 13.11 32.02
CA ALA A 394 -19.88 12.78 33.20
C ALA A 394 -18.38 12.95 32.93
N GLN A 395 -17.91 12.61 31.73
CA GLN A 395 -16.53 12.84 31.32
C GLN A 395 -16.19 14.34 31.25
N GLN A 396 -17.10 15.19 30.72
CA GLN A 396 -16.91 16.65 30.75
C GLN A 396 -16.84 17.20 32.18
N GLU A 397 -17.67 16.67 33.09
CA GLU A 397 -17.61 17.05 34.50
C GLU A 397 -16.28 16.65 35.15
N ILE A 398 -15.78 15.45 34.86
CA ILE A 398 -14.47 14.97 35.33
C ILE A 398 -13.36 15.89 34.81
N LEU A 399 -13.33 16.17 33.51
CA LEU A 399 -12.31 17.04 32.91
C LEU A 399 -12.37 18.45 33.47
N THR A 400 -13.55 18.99 33.71
CA THR A 400 -13.71 20.31 34.36
C THR A 400 -13.20 20.28 35.80
N LYS A 401 -13.45 19.21 36.57
CA LYS A 401 -12.93 19.08 37.95
C LYS A 401 -11.41 18.96 38.00
N VAL A 402 -10.80 18.28 37.04
CA VAL A 402 -9.35 18.02 37.02
C VAL A 402 -8.58 19.18 36.41
N HIS A 403 -9.07 19.74 35.30
CA HIS A 403 -8.35 20.74 34.49
C HIS A 403 -8.93 22.17 34.62
N GLY A 404 -10.04 22.36 35.33
CA GLY A 404 -10.72 23.65 35.51
C GLY A 404 -11.70 23.98 34.39
N ASN A 405 -11.41 23.61 33.14
CA ASN A 405 -12.31 23.80 32.00
C ASN A 405 -12.16 22.68 30.96
N ALA A 406 -13.21 21.89 30.75
CA ALA A 406 -13.17 20.82 29.75
C ALA A 406 -12.96 21.33 28.32
N SER A 407 -13.43 22.53 27.95
CA SER A 407 -13.31 23.02 26.56
C SER A 407 -11.88 23.39 26.15
N GLU A 408 -10.97 23.51 27.12
CA GLU A 408 -9.54 23.77 26.89
C GLU A 408 -8.71 22.48 26.82
N VAL A 409 -9.29 21.34 27.19
CA VAL A 409 -8.65 20.02 27.09
C VAL A 409 -8.86 19.44 25.70
N PRO A 410 -7.78 19.13 24.94
CA PRO A 410 -7.92 18.45 23.65
C PRO A 410 -8.65 17.12 23.81
N GLN A 411 -9.73 16.96 23.06
CA GLN A 411 -10.59 15.78 23.11
C GLN A 411 -10.90 15.27 21.72
N MET A 412 -11.10 13.95 21.63
CA MET A 412 -11.61 13.29 20.44
C MET A 412 -12.77 12.38 20.78
N TRP A 413 -13.73 12.25 19.87
CA TRP A 413 -14.69 11.15 19.85
C TRP A 413 -14.68 10.50 18.48
N CYS A 414 -14.32 9.22 18.42
CA CYS A 414 -14.30 8.45 17.19
C CYS A 414 -15.69 7.93 16.87
N LEU A 415 -16.20 8.32 15.71
CA LEU A 415 -17.51 7.93 15.22
C LEU A 415 -17.38 6.61 14.44
N TYR A 416 -16.99 5.55 15.15
CA TYR A 416 -16.71 4.24 14.55
C TYR A 416 -17.96 3.36 14.55
N LYS A 417 -18.29 2.78 13.39
CA LYS A 417 -19.42 1.86 13.17
C LYS A 417 -20.74 2.43 13.73
N GLU A 418 -21.33 1.81 14.75
CA GLU A 418 -22.64 2.20 15.29
C GLU A 418 -22.68 3.62 15.86
N VAL A 419 -21.54 4.16 16.31
CA VAL A 419 -21.46 5.52 16.84
C VAL A 419 -21.70 6.57 15.75
N GLN A 420 -21.36 6.26 14.49
CA GLN A 420 -21.72 7.12 13.35
C GLN A 420 -23.24 7.22 13.19
N ASP A 421 -23.98 6.11 13.26
CA ASP A 421 -25.44 6.11 13.18
C ASP A 421 -26.07 6.95 14.30
N TYR A 422 -25.47 6.94 15.50
CA TYR A 422 -25.97 7.73 16.63
C TYR A 422 -25.78 9.22 16.39
N PHE A 423 -24.62 9.61 15.87
CA PHE A 423 -24.35 11.00 15.48
C PHE A 423 -25.33 11.47 14.39
N GLU A 424 -25.53 10.67 13.35
CA GLU A 424 -26.46 10.99 12.25
C GLU A 424 -27.93 11.01 12.72
N ALA A 425 -28.28 10.26 13.77
CA ALA A 425 -29.58 10.30 14.43
C ALA A 425 -29.78 11.49 15.39
N GLY A 426 -28.77 12.36 15.56
CA GLY A 426 -28.86 13.60 16.33
C GLY A 426 -28.26 13.55 17.74
N MET A 427 -27.40 12.56 18.04
CA MET A 427 -26.63 12.52 19.29
C MET A 427 -25.83 13.82 19.47
N GLN A 428 -25.97 14.45 20.63
CA GLN A 428 -25.29 15.71 20.91
C GLN A 428 -23.81 15.48 21.25
N VAL A 429 -22.93 16.23 20.57
CA VAL A 429 -21.48 16.19 20.80
C VAL A 429 -20.99 17.61 21.12
N PRO A 430 -20.33 17.84 22.27
CA PRO A 430 -19.80 19.17 22.61
C PRO A 430 -18.93 19.73 21.49
N ASP A 431 -19.06 21.03 21.20
CA ASP A 431 -18.52 21.63 19.97
C ASP A 431 -16.99 21.56 19.85
N TRP A 432 -16.27 21.59 20.98
CA TRP A 432 -14.81 21.53 21.08
C TRP A 432 -14.23 20.11 20.94
N VAL A 433 -15.07 19.07 20.93
CA VAL A 433 -14.62 17.69 20.75
C VAL A 433 -14.38 17.42 19.27
N THR A 434 -13.17 16.95 18.95
CA THR A 434 -12.78 16.56 17.58
C THR A 434 -13.59 15.34 17.15
N LEU A 435 -14.27 15.42 16.01
CA LEU A 435 -14.91 14.25 15.41
C LEU A 435 -13.88 13.44 14.63
N LEU A 436 -13.48 12.27 15.14
CA LEU A 436 -12.56 11.39 14.45
C LEU A 436 -13.35 10.42 13.56
N TRP A 437 -13.28 10.65 12.24
CA TRP A 437 -13.89 9.76 11.26
C TRP A 437 -13.00 8.56 11.00
N THR A 438 -13.60 7.47 10.56
CA THR A 438 -12.87 6.23 10.25
C THR A 438 -12.98 5.91 8.77
N GLU A 439 -11.93 5.29 8.24
CA GLU A 439 -12.07 4.50 7.04
C GLU A 439 -12.66 3.11 7.36
N ASP A 440 -12.78 2.25 6.35
CA ASP A 440 -13.46 0.97 6.46
C ASP A 440 -12.60 -0.19 6.94
N ASN A 441 -11.46 0.11 7.56
CA ASN A 441 -10.37 -0.79 7.91
C ASN A 441 -9.56 -1.27 6.69
N TRP A 442 -9.85 -0.77 5.48
CA TRP A 442 -9.31 -1.20 4.18
C TRP A 442 -8.93 -0.03 3.27
N GLN A 443 -8.56 1.10 3.86
CA GLN A 443 -8.02 2.30 3.22
C GLN A 443 -9.08 3.12 2.45
N ASN A 444 -10.37 2.96 2.75
CA ASN A 444 -11.46 3.70 2.10
C ASN A 444 -12.25 4.53 3.12
N ILE A 445 -12.10 5.86 3.09
CA ILE A 445 -12.75 6.73 4.07
C ILE A 445 -14.28 6.61 3.95
N ARG A 446 -14.95 6.33 5.07
CA ARG A 446 -16.39 6.06 5.11
C ARG A 446 -17.23 7.32 5.05
N ARG A 447 -16.81 8.34 5.79
CA ARG A 447 -17.55 9.58 6.07
C ARG A 447 -16.57 10.71 6.33
N LEU A 448 -16.87 11.90 5.83
CA LEU A 448 -16.11 13.13 6.09
C LEU A 448 -17.06 14.29 6.36
N PRO A 449 -16.64 15.36 7.06
CA PRO A 449 -17.53 16.45 7.47
C PRO A 449 -18.39 17.03 6.33
N VAL A 450 -19.67 17.27 6.61
CA VAL A 450 -20.61 17.90 5.68
C VAL A 450 -21.33 19.09 6.30
N GLY A 451 -21.65 20.10 5.49
CA GLY A 451 -22.43 21.26 5.93
C GLY A 451 -21.84 21.97 7.16
N ASP A 452 -22.67 22.13 8.21
CA ASP A 452 -22.27 22.84 9.44
C ASP A 452 -21.28 22.06 10.32
N GLU A 453 -21.07 20.75 10.09
CA GLU A 453 -20.07 19.96 10.82
C GLU A 453 -18.65 20.53 10.65
N LYS A 454 -18.39 21.16 9.50
CA LYS A 454 -17.11 21.84 9.18
C LYS A 454 -16.84 23.08 10.04
N LYS A 455 -17.86 23.63 10.71
CA LYS A 455 -17.75 24.85 11.53
C LYS A 455 -17.47 24.57 13.00
N ARG A 456 -17.48 23.30 13.42
CA ARG A 456 -17.25 22.90 14.82
C ARG A 456 -15.86 23.33 15.27
N SER A 457 -15.75 23.92 16.46
CA SER A 457 -14.45 24.38 17.00
C SER A 457 -13.45 23.25 17.25
N GLY A 458 -13.93 22.05 17.57
CA GLY A 458 -13.10 20.85 17.67
C GLY A 458 -12.62 20.31 16.33
N GLY A 459 -13.23 20.72 15.21
CA GLY A 459 -12.96 20.22 13.87
C GLY A 459 -13.14 18.70 13.72
N ALA A 460 -12.43 18.11 12.76
CA ALA A 460 -12.50 16.68 12.48
C ALA A 460 -11.13 16.07 12.13
N GLY A 461 -11.04 14.75 12.19
CA GLY A 461 -9.85 13.98 11.83
C GLY A 461 -10.19 12.66 11.14
N VAL A 462 -9.15 11.86 10.86
CA VAL A 462 -9.25 10.54 10.26
C VAL A 462 -8.41 9.53 11.03
N TYR A 463 -9.01 8.39 11.35
CA TYR A 463 -8.33 7.15 11.72
C TYR A 463 -8.25 6.23 10.49
N TYR A 464 -7.03 5.86 10.09
CA TYR A 464 -6.69 5.09 8.89
C TYR A 464 -6.01 3.75 9.23
N HIS A 465 -5.90 2.81 8.28
CA HIS A 465 -5.24 1.51 8.52
C HIS A 465 -4.22 1.16 7.42
N PHE A 466 -3.01 0.79 7.85
CA PHE A 466 -2.02 0.06 7.07
C PHE A 466 -1.90 -1.41 7.49
N ASP A 467 -2.52 -1.78 8.61
CA ASP A 467 -2.66 -3.12 9.17
C ASP A 467 -4.07 -3.27 9.74
N TYR A 468 -4.64 -4.47 9.76
CA TYR A 468 -5.96 -4.69 10.37
C TYR A 468 -6.24 -6.14 10.78
N VAL A 469 -6.88 -6.30 11.95
CA VAL A 469 -7.49 -7.55 12.45
C VAL A 469 -9.01 -7.48 12.38
N GLY A 470 -9.63 -8.21 11.44
CA GLY A 470 -11.08 -8.41 11.39
C GLY A 470 -11.59 -8.80 10.00
N ASP A 471 -12.88 -8.57 9.76
CA ASP A 471 -13.54 -8.84 8.49
C ASP A 471 -13.08 -7.87 7.37
N SER A 472 -13.13 -8.23 6.09
CA SER A 472 -13.51 -9.54 5.57
C SER A 472 -12.38 -10.58 5.72
N ARG A 473 -11.16 -10.12 6.01
CA ARG A 473 -9.99 -10.92 6.42
C ARG A 473 -8.91 -10.00 7.00
N ASN A 474 -8.16 -10.44 7.98
CA ASN A 474 -7.03 -9.64 8.45
C ASN A 474 -5.95 -9.48 7.36
N TYR A 475 -5.13 -8.42 7.44
CA TYR A 475 -3.93 -8.25 6.63
C TYR A 475 -2.82 -7.68 7.52
N LYS A 476 -1.79 -8.49 7.79
CA LYS A 476 -0.89 -8.25 8.94
C LYS A 476 0.57 -8.59 8.73
N TRP A 477 0.90 -9.22 7.59
CA TRP A 477 2.23 -9.79 7.40
C TRP A 477 3.23 -8.83 6.75
N GLN A 478 2.85 -8.26 5.61
CA GLN A 478 3.65 -7.33 4.82
C GLN A 478 2.76 -6.13 4.44
N ASP A 479 3.36 -4.96 4.25
CA ASP A 479 2.59 -3.81 3.76
C ASP A 479 2.04 -4.12 2.36
N THR A 480 0.79 -3.72 2.15
CA THR A 480 0.05 -3.85 0.89
C THR A 480 -0.54 -2.50 0.49
N ILE A 481 0.24 -1.43 0.69
CA ILE A 481 -0.22 -0.04 0.64
C ILE A 481 0.19 0.59 -0.69
N GLN A 482 -0.80 1.08 -1.45
CA GLN A 482 -0.55 1.91 -2.62
C GLN A 482 -0.55 3.38 -2.21
N LEU A 483 0.61 4.03 -2.28
CA LEU A 483 0.76 5.41 -1.78
C LEU A 483 -0.14 6.42 -2.52
N GLN A 484 -0.42 6.18 -3.81
CA GLN A 484 -1.36 6.98 -4.60
C GLN A 484 -2.77 6.96 -4.00
N LYS A 485 -3.20 5.80 -3.48
CA LYS A 485 -4.48 5.64 -2.80
C LYS A 485 -4.50 6.39 -1.47
N THR A 486 -3.42 6.27 -0.69
CA THR A 486 -3.28 7.02 0.56
C THR A 486 -3.35 8.53 0.30
N TYR A 487 -2.59 9.04 -0.68
CA TYR A 487 -2.63 10.47 -1.03
C TYR A 487 -4.04 10.93 -1.41
N ASP A 488 -4.70 10.24 -2.35
CA ASP A 488 -6.06 10.59 -2.82
C ASP A 488 -7.08 10.66 -1.68
N GLN A 489 -7.10 9.65 -0.80
CA GLN A 489 -8.03 9.62 0.32
C GLN A 489 -7.71 10.72 1.36
N MET A 490 -6.43 11.00 1.61
CA MET A 490 -6.05 12.02 2.59
C MET A 490 -6.16 13.45 2.05
N ARG A 491 -5.98 13.67 0.73
CA ARG A 491 -6.29 14.93 0.06
C ARG A 491 -7.78 15.24 0.15
N LEU A 492 -8.62 14.23 -0.10
CA LEU A 492 -10.08 14.30 0.09
C LEU A 492 -10.47 14.66 1.53
N ALA A 493 -9.79 14.07 2.52
CA ALA A 493 -9.98 14.39 3.94
C ALA A 493 -9.61 15.85 4.25
N LYS A 494 -8.46 16.31 3.75
CA LYS A 494 -8.01 17.69 3.94
C LYS A 494 -8.99 18.68 3.29
N ASP A 495 -9.44 18.43 2.08
CA ASP A 495 -10.40 19.31 1.37
C ASP A 495 -11.76 19.41 2.09
N ARG A 496 -12.10 18.40 2.90
CA ARG A 496 -13.28 18.40 3.76
C ARG A 496 -13.00 18.83 5.21
N ASP A 497 -11.90 19.54 5.45
CA ASP A 497 -11.53 20.12 6.75
C ASP A 497 -11.35 19.08 7.87
N ALA A 498 -11.05 17.82 7.52
CA ALA A 498 -10.71 16.78 8.47
C ALA A 498 -9.20 16.76 8.73
N ASP A 499 -8.66 17.83 9.30
CA ASP A 499 -7.22 18.09 9.44
C ASP A 499 -6.74 18.26 10.89
N ARG A 500 -7.57 17.92 11.87
CA ARG A 500 -7.22 18.04 13.29
C ARG A 500 -6.36 16.87 13.76
N ILE A 501 -6.76 15.65 13.46
CA ILE A 501 -6.07 14.42 13.87
C ILE A 501 -5.98 13.48 12.66
N TRP A 502 -4.79 13.14 12.22
CA TRP A 502 -4.55 11.99 11.36
C TRP A 502 -3.76 10.95 12.14
N ILE A 503 -4.38 9.79 12.35
CA ILE A 503 -3.74 8.64 12.98
C ILE A 503 -3.94 7.39 12.13
N VAL A 504 -2.91 6.58 11.98
CA VAL A 504 -2.94 5.36 11.16
C VAL A 504 -2.53 4.14 11.98
N ASN A 505 -3.29 3.05 11.91
CA ASN A 505 -2.87 1.74 12.44
C ASN A 505 -1.71 1.22 11.59
N VAL A 506 -0.56 0.97 12.22
CA VAL A 506 0.66 0.50 11.54
C VAL A 506 1.05 -0.92 11.94
N GLY A 507 0.16 -1.63 12.63
CA GLY A 507 0.44 -2.95 13.15
C GLY A 507 1.69 -2.93 14.05
N ASP A 508 2.65 -3.75 13.66
CA ASP A 508 3.94 -3.94 14.31
C ASP A 508 5.00 -2.84 14.01
N ILE A 509 4.62 -1.72 13.38
CA ILE A 509 5.51 -0.67 12.81
C ILE A 509 6.27 -1.16 11.56
N LYS A 510 6.98 -2.29 11.68
CA LYS A 510 7.66 -2.94 10.54
C LYS A 510 6.72 -4.02 9.96
N PRO A 511 6.68 -4.20 8.63
CA PRO A 511 7.50 -3.56 7.60
C PRO A 511 6.78 -2.39 6.88
N ALA A 512 6.14 -1.46 7.60
CA ALA A 512 5.37 -0.34 7.01
C ALA A 512 6.19 0.96 6.84
N GLU A 513 7.53 0.89 6.81
CA GLU A 513 8.41 2.07 6.88
C GLU A 513 8.15 3.09 5.76
N ILE A 514 7.90 2.60 4.54
CA ILE A 514 7.64 3.44 3.36
C ILE A 514 6.30 4.17 3.53
N ALA A 515 5.23 3.43 3.84
CA ALA A 515 3.89 3.99 4.02
C ALA A 515 3.84 4.99 5.18
N ILE A 516 4.49 4.70 6.31
CA ILE A 516 4.61 5.60 7.47
C ILE A 516 5.34 6.89 7.08
N SER A 517 6.44 6.78 6.33
CA SER A 517 7.20 7.96 5.89
C SER A 517 6.36 8.86 4.99
N HIS A 518 5.65 8.27 4.02
CA HIS A 518 4.78 9.02 3.12
C HIS A 518 3.61 9.65 3.88
N TRP A 519 2.99 8.91 4.79
CA TRP A 519 1.92 9.37 5.66
C TRP A 519 2.29 10.65 6.43
N PHE A 520 3.46 10.66 7.08
CA PHE A 520 3.89 11.83 7.84
C PHE A 520 4.30 13.00 6.95
N ASP A 521 4.95 12.74 5.82
CA ASP A 521 5.32 13.77 4.86
C ASP A 521 4.09 14.50 4.30
N ILE A 522 3.04 13.76 3.89
CA ILE A 522 1.79 14.38 3.42
C ILE A 522 0.99 15.02 4.57
N ALA A 523 1.01 14.45 5.79
CA ALA A 523 0.33 15.06 6.93
C ALA A 523 0.99 16.40 7.36
N TYR A 524 2.30 16.52 7.12
CA TYR A 524 3.06 17.73 7.42
C TYR A 524 2.83 18.82 6.36
N ASP A 525 2.87 18.48 5.07
CA ASP A 525 2.66 19.47 4.00
C ASP A 525 1.95 18.89 2.77
N ILE A 526 0.66 18.57 2.91
CA ILE A 526 -0.12 17.98 1.80
C ILE A 526 -0.22 18.86 0.55
N ASP A 527 -0.04 20.18 0.69
CA ASP A 527 -0.11 21.10 -0.44
C ASP A 527 1.17 21.12 -1.28
N ALA A 528 2.23 20.45 -0.82
CA ALA A 528 3.45 20.21 -1.60
C ALA A 528 3.30 19.06 -2.60
N TYR A 529 2.24 18.25 -2.48
CA TYR A 529 2.04 17.03 -3.26
C TYR A 529 0.76 17.10 -4.10
N ASP A 530 0.80 16.40 -5.22
CA ASP A 530 -0.31 16.12 -6.12
C ASP A 530 -0.39 14.62 -6.46
N GLU A 531 -1.36 14.27 -7.31
CA GLU A 531 -1.66 12.89 -7.73
C GLU A 531 -0.53 12.24 -8.52
N THR A 532 0.46 13.02 -8.96
CA THR A 532 1.62 12.56 -9.74
C THR A 532 2.91 12.49 -8.91
N SER A 533 2.86 12.90 -7.65
CA SER A 533 4.06 13.14 -6.83
C SER A 533 4.70 11.87 -6.25
N VAL A 534 3.97 10.74 -6.18
CA VAL A 534 4.45 9.51 -5.52
C VAL A 534 5.79 8.98 -6.08
N PRO A 535 6.00 8.87 -7.41
CA PRO A 535 7.29 8.40 -7.93
C PRO A 535 8.47 9.32 -7.58
N GLU A 536 8.28 10.64 -7.62
CA GLU A 536 9.33 11.59 -7.22
C GLU A 536 9.62 11.47 -5.71
N TRP A 537 8.56 11.35 -4.89
CA TRP A 537 8.69 11.13 -3.46
C TRP A 537 9.45 9.83 -3.14
N LEU A 538 9.13 8.72 -3.82
CA LEU A 538 9.80 7.42 -3.67
C LEU A 538 11.27 7.50 -4.09
N THR A 539 11.59 8.24 -5.16
CA THR A 539 12.97 8.50 -5.58
C THR A 539 13.72 9.26 -4.49
N GLY A 540 13.09 10.28 -3.90
CA GLY A 540 13.63 10.99 -2.75
C GLY A 540 13.85 10.08 -1.54
N PHE A 541 12.88 9.23 -1.21
CA PHE A 541 12.98 8.26 -0.12
C PHE A 541 14.14 7.28 -0.36
N ALA A 542 14.26 6.72 -1.57
CA ALA A 542 15.34 5.82 -1.93
C ALA A 542 16.71 6.51 -1.86
N ALA A 543 16.82 7.73 -2.36
CA ALA A 543 18.06 8.51 -2.32
C ALA A 543 18.53 8.79 -0.89
N ARG A 544 17.60 9.12 0.03
CA ARG A 544 17.91 9.36 1.45
C ARG A 544 18.44 8.09 2.14
N ASN A 545 17.86 6.93 1.83
CA ASN A 545 18.18 5.69 2.55
C ASN A 545 19.29 4.84 1.90
N PHE A 546 19.47 4.91 0.58
CA PHE A 546 20.38 4.04 -0.19
C PHE A 546 21.32 4.81 -1.14
N GLY A 547 21.29 6.14 -1.12
CA GLY A 547 22.06 6.98 -2.03
C GLY A 547 21.40 7.17 -3.40
N SER A 548 21.86 8.16 -4.15
CA SER A 548 21.22 8.59 -5.40
C SER A 548 21.43 7.66 -6.60
N GLU A 549 22.45 6.80 -6.56
CA GLU A 549 22.87 5.99 -7.72
C GLU A 549 21.77 5.07 -8.23
N HIS A 550 21.06 4.38 -7.33
CA HIS A 550 19.99 3.44 -7.67
C HIS A 550 18.59 3.98 -7.35
N ALA A 551 18.47 5.24 -6.92
CA ALA A 551 17.23 5.78 -6.35
C ALA A 551 16.02 5.67 -7.28
N GLN A 552 16.18 5.99 -8.57
CA GLN A 552 15.10 5.86 -9.56
C GLN A 552 14.68 4.40 -9.76
N ALA A 553 15.65 3.48 -9.87
CA ALA A 553 15.35 2.06 -10.06
C ALA A 553 14.63 1.47 -8.83
N ILE A 554 15.02 1.88 -7.62
CA ILE A 554 14.32 1.51 -6.38
C ILE A 554 12.92 2.09 -6.37
N SER A 555 12.75 3.35 -6.79
CA SER A 555 11.42 3.97 -6.93
C SER A 555 10.52 3.17 -7.86
N ASP A 556 11.02 2.80 -9.05
CA ASP A 556 10.24 2.02 -10.03
C ASP A 556 9.83 0.65 -9.46
N ILE A 557 10.71 -0.01 -8.70
CA ILE A 557 10.42 -1.26 -7.99
C ILE A 557 9.33 -1.07 -6.93
N LEU A 558 9.44 -0.04 -6.09
CA LEU A 558 8.52 0.18 -4.97
C LEU A 558 7.14 0.64 -5.44
N ASP A 559 7.09 1.45 -6.49
CA ASP A 559 5.85 1.90 -7.12
C ASP A 559 5.11 0.72 -7.79
N GLU A 560 5.85 -0.15 -8.48
CA GLU A 560 5.30 -1.39 -9.05
C GLU A 560 4.88 -2.40 -7.97
N TYR A 561 5.65 -2.52 -6.88
CA TYR A 561 5.25 -3.32 -5.71
C TYR A 561 3.93 -2.82 -5.13
N GLY A 562 3.76 -1.51 -4.96
CA GLY A 562 2.54 -0.90 -4.45
C GLY A 562 1.33 -1.23 -5.33
N ALA A 563 1.50 -1.18 -6.65
CA ALA A 563 0.47 -1.60 -7.59
C ALA A 563 0.11 -3.10 -7.47
N LEU A 564 1.12 -3.98 -7.43
CA LEU A 564 0.92 -5.43 -7.37
C LEU A 564 0.29 -5.89 -6.04
N SER A 565 0.80 -5.41 -4.91
CA SER A 565 0.33 -5.78 -3.57
C SER A 565 -1.05 -5.20 -3.21
N ASN A 566 -1.43 -4.07 -3.82
CA ASN A 566 -2.75 -3.47 -3.65
C ASN A 566 -3.84 -4.15 -4.50
N MET A 567 -3.48 -4.90 -5.57
CA MET A 567 -4.48 -5.62 -6.39
C MET A 567 -5.35 -6.54 -5.54
N ARG A 568 -4.75 -7.18 -4.54
CA ARG A 568 -5.38 -8.06 -3.56
C ARG A 568 -4.39 -8.26 -2.41
N LYS A 569 -4.84 -8.04 -1.17
CA LYS A 569 -4.01 -8.28 0.04
C LYS A 569 -3.50 -9.72 0.05
N PHE A 570 -2.27 -9.97 0.52
CA PHE A 570 -1.65 -11.30 0.45
C PHE A 570 -2.54 -12.38 1.09
N GLU A 571 -3.10 -12.12 2.25
CA GLU A 571 -3.98 -13.02 2.97
C GLU A 571 -5.26 -13.35 2.19
N TRP A 572 -5.66 -12.52 1.22
CA TRP A 572 -6.75 -12.77 0.28
C TRP A 572 -6.34 -13.41 -1.04
N VAL A 573 -5.04 -13.48 -1.36
CA VAL A 573 -4.56 -14.17 -2.57
C VAL A 573 -4.69 -15.67 -2.33
N GLU A 574 -5.51 -16.30 -3.15
CA GLU A 574 -5.84 -17.72 -3.13
C GLU A 574 -5.66 -18.32 -4.54
N PRO A 575 -5.67 -19.65 -4.71
CA PRO A 575 -5.54 -20.26 -6.03
C PRO A 575 -6.59 -19.79 -7.04
N SER A 576 -7.73 -19.28 -6.57
CA SER A 576 -8.81 -18.79 -7.43
C SER A 576 -8.71 -17.30 -7.80
N SER A 577 -7.73 -16.57 -7.25
CA SER A 577 -7.65 -15.11 -7.39
C SER A 577 -7.30 -14.65 -8.80
N TYR A 578 -6.25 -15.22 -9.40
CA TYR A 578 -5.78 -14.83 -10.73
C TYR A 578 -6.01 -15.96 -11.74
N SER A 579 -6.58 -15.63 -12.89
CA SER A 579 -6.95 -16.64 -13.88
C SER A 579 -5.72 -17.22 -14.57
N VAL A 580 -5.57 -18.55 -14.48
CA VAL A 580 -4.59 -19.32 -15.26
C VAL A 580 -5.14 -19.74 -16.64
N LEU A 581 -6.40 -19.42 -16.95
CA LEU A 581 -7.09 -19.82 -18.18
C LEU A 581 -7.40 -18.64 -19.10
N ASN A 582 -7.66 -17.47 -18.52
CA ASN A 582 -8.17 -16.31 -19.24
C ASN A 582 -7.10 -15.22 -19.30
N TYR A 583 -6.94 -14.64 -20.50
CA TYR A 583 -6.07 -13.48 -20.79
C TYR A 583 -4.60 -13.59 -20.39
N GLU A 584 -4.12 -14.80 -20.06
CA GLU A 584 -2.78 -15.01 -19.50
C GLU A 584 -2.54 -14.12 -18.25
N GLU A 585 -3.61 -13.86 -17.48
CA GLU A 585 -3.59 -12.94 -16.32
C GLU A 585 -2.54 -13.36 -15.29
N ALA A 586 -2.59 -14.62 -14.85
CA ALA A 586 -1.64 -15.16 -13.88
C ALA A 586 -0.18 -15.11 -14.39
N ASP A 587 0.04 -15.34 -15.68
CA ASP A 587 1.37 -15.29 -16.31
C ASP A 587 1.93 -13.87 -16.31
N HIS A 588 1.12 -12.89 -16.73
CA HIS A 588 1.53 -11.48 -16.73
C HIS A 588 1.81 -10.95 -15.31
N ILE A 589 1.02 -11.37 -14.32
CA ILE A 589 1.22 -10.96 -12.92
C ILE A 589 2.53 -11.55 -12.38
N LEU A 590 2.81 -12.83 -12.62
CA LEU A 590 4.07 -13.44 -12.20
C LEU A 590 5.28 -12.79 -12.87
N ALA A 591 5.21 -12.52 -14.16
CA ALA A 591 6.30 -11.85 -14.88
C ALA A 591 6.64 -10.47 -14.30
N ARG A 592 5.62 -9.72 -13.84
CA ARG A 592 5.82 -8.42 -13.18
C ARG A 592 6.52 -8.56 -11.83
N TRP A 593 6.11 -9.55 -11.01
CA TRP A 593 6.79 -9.88 -9.75
C TRP A 593 8.24 -10.33 -9.95
N GLU A 594 8.48 -11.16 -10.97
CA GLU A 594 9.81 -11.64 -11.33
C GLU A 594 10.72 -10.49 -11.80
N ASP A 595 10.22 -9.57 -12.62
CA ASP A 595 10.97 -8.39 -13.08
C ASP A 595 11.45 -7.51 -11.92
N ILE A 596 10.57 -7.19 -10.98
CA ILE A 596 10.99 -6.39 -9.81
C ILE A 596 11.90 -7.17 -8.86
N ALA A 597 11.76 -8.50 -8.78
CA ALA A 597 12.65 -9.36 -7.99
C ALA A 597 14.06 -9.42 -8.57
N GLU A 598 14.18 -9.55 -9.90
CA GLU A 598 15.46 -9.52 -10.61
C GLU A 598 16.17 -8.17 -10.41
N LYS A 599 15.43 -7.05 -10.60
CA LYS A 599 15.97 -5.69 -10.41
C LYS A 599 16.38 -5.42 -8.96
N ALA A 600 15.54 -5.78 -7.98
CA ALA A 600 15.84 -5.59 -6.57
C ALA A 600 17.07 -6.42 -6.13
N SER A 601 17.18 -7.66 -6.62
CA SER A 601 18.32 -8.53 -6.30
C SER A 601 19.63 -7.96 -6.88
N ALA A 602 19.60 -7.47 -8.13
CA ALA A 602 20.76 -6.84 -8.76
C ALA A 602 21.22 -5.59 -7.99
N ILE A 603 20.29 -4.76 -7.50
CA ILE A 603 20.62 -3.60 -6.66
C ILE A 603 21.23 -4.07 -5.34
N ASN A 604 20.61 -5.03 -4.64
CA ASN A 604 21.16 -5.57 -3.41
C ASN A 604 22.59 -6.08 -3.57
N ASP A 605 22.91 -6.70 -4.71
CA ASP A 605 24.25 -7.20 -5.01
C ASP A 605 25.25 -6.06 -5.21
N ALA A 606 24.83 -4.97 -5.86
CA ALA A 606 25.63 -3.77 -6.09
C ALA A 606 25.83 -2.89 -4.84
N LEU A 607 24.90 -2.91 -3.89
CA LEU A 607 24.98 -2.06 -2.70
C LEU A 607 26.15 -2.42 -1.77
N PRO A 608 26.73 -1.43 -1.05
CA PRO A 608 27.72 -1.68 0.00
C PRO A 608 27.17 -2.63 1.07
N ALA A 609 28.04 -3.47 1.64
CA ALA A 609 27.65 -4.49 2.63
C ALA A 609 26.88 -3.92 3.84
N GLU A 610 27.22 -2.70 4.26
CA GLU A 610 26.56 -1.97 5.35
C GLU A 610 25.12 -1.53 5.04
N GLN A 611 24.76 -1.39 3.75
CA GLN A 611 23.40 -1.01 3.32
C GLN A 611 22.51 -2.23 3.07
N LYS A 612 23.10 -3.42 2.83
CA LYS A 612 22.33 -4.63 2.50
C LYS A 612 21.29 -5.02 3.56
N PRO A 613 21.53 -4.93 4.89
CA PRO A 613 20.50 -5.23 5.88
C PRO A 613 19.28 -4.29 5.79
N ALA A 614 19.50 -2.98 5.62
CA ALA A 614 18.44 -2.00 5.42
C ALA A 614 17.69 -2.22 4.10
N PHE A 615 18.43 -2.49 3.01
CA PHE A 615 17.82 -2.76 1.72
C PHE A 615 17.02 -4.07 1.72
N TYR A 616 17.53 -5.10 2.42
CA TYR A 616 16.84 -6.38 2.57
C TYR A 616 15.49 -6.20 3.24
N GLN A 617 15.45 -5.49 4.37
CA GLN A 617 14.20 -5.36 5.14
C GLN A 617 13.19 -4.40 4.50
N ILE A 618 13.63 -3.30 3.87
CA ILE A 618 12.72 -2.28 3.31
C ILE A 618 12.26 -2.66 1.88
N VAL A 619 13.13 -3.26 1.07
CA VAL A 619 12.89 -3.47 -0.37
C VAL A 619 12.92 -4.96 -0.75
N LEU A 620 14.05 -5.65 -0.54
CA LEU A 620 14.25 -6.96 -1.16
C LEU A 620 13.34 -8.05 -0.60
N ASN A 621 13.24 -8.17 0.73
CA ASN A 621 12.43 -9.20 1.38
C ASN A 621 10.96 -9.07 0.96
N ARG A 622 10.43 -7.85 1.01
CA ARG A 622 9.09 -7.49 0.54
C ARG A 622 8.81 -7.99 -0.88
N VAL A 623 9.71 -7.70 -1.83
CA VAL A 623 9.56 -8.11 -3.22
C VAL A 623 9.65 -9.63 -3.38
N LEU A 624 10.66 -10.26 -2.77
CA LEU A 624 10.89 -11.70 -2.88
C LEU A 624 9.79 -12.52 -2.20
N ALA A 625 9.35 -12.12 -1.01
CA ALA A 625 8.33 -12.80 -0.23
C ALA A 625 6.94 -12.61 -0.85
N GLY A 626 6.58 -11.39 -1.25
CA GLY A 626 5.32 -11.11 -1.93
C GLY A 626 5.19 -11.85 -3.26
N GLY A 627 6.23 -11.82 -4.10
CA GLY A 627 6.27 -12.56 -5.35
C GLY A 627 6.21 -14.08 -5.14
N ASN A 628 6.91 -14.60 -4.12
CA ASN A 628 6.85 -16.02 -3.76
C ASN A 628 5.45 -16.43 -3.28
N HIS A 629 4.78 -15.60 -2.48
CA HIS A 629 3.41 -15.85 -2.04
C HIS A 629 2.47 -15.98 -3.24
N VAL A 630 2.49 -15.03 -4.16
CA VAL A 630 1.64 -15.06 -5.37
C VAL A 630 1.98 -16.27 -6.25
N ALA A 631 3.28 -16.62 -6.37
CA ALA A 631 3.72 -17.82 -7.09
C ALA A 631 3.21 -19.13 -6.48
N ILE A 632 3.21 -19.25 -5.14
CA ILE A 632 2.62 -20.41 -4.44
C ILE A 632 1.14 -20.56 -4.82
N GLN A 633 0.37 -19.47 -4.77
CA GLN A 633 -1.07 -19.51 -5.01
C GLN A 633 -1.38 -19.86 -6.48
N ILE A 634 -0.67 -19.26 -7.44
CA ILE A 634 -0.82 -19.58 -8.87
C ILE A 634 -0.36 -21.01 -9.18
N ALA A 635 0.73 -21.49 -8.56
CA ALA A 635 1.16 -22.88 -8.69
C ALA A 635 0.10 -23.85 -8.12
N GLY A 636 -0.55 -23.49 -7.00
CA GLY A 636 -1.70 -24.22 -6.46
C GLY A 636 -2.87 -24.26 -7.44
N ALA A 637 -3.19 -23.13 -8.09
CA ALA A 637 -4.25 -23.05 -9.09
C ALA A 637 -4.00 -23.99 -10.26
N ARG A 638 -2.77 -23.97 -10.78
CA ARG A 638 -2.31 -24.87 -11.84
C ARG A 638 -2.36 -26.33 -11.39
N ASN A 639 -1.87 -26.65 -10.19
CA ASN A 639 -1.97 -28.02 -9.67
C ASN A 639 -3.42 -28.51 -9.63
N ILE A 640 -4.35 -27.72 -9.09
CA ILE A 640 -5.76 -28.11 -8.95
C ILE A 640 -6.39 -28.35 -10.33
N ILE A 641 -6.23 -27.40 -11.26
CA ILE A 641 -6.83 -27.49 -12.60
C ILE A 641 -6.16 -28.61 -13.41
N TYR A 642 -4.83 -28.68 -13.41
CA TYR A 642 -4.10 -29.68 -14.19
C TYR A 642 -4.33 -31.10 -13.66
N ALA A 643 -4.54 -31.26 -12.35
CA ALA A 643 -4.93 -32.54 -11.78
C ALA A 643 -6.36 -32.96 -12.18
N GLN A 644 -7.30 -32.01 -12.25
CA GLN A 644 -8.65 -32.28 -12.79
C GLN A 644 -8.60 -32.71 -14.27
N GLN A 645 -7.68 -32.11 -15.03
CA GLN A 645 -7.37 -32.47 -16.41
C GLN A 645 -6.49 -33.74 -16.53
N GLY A 646 -6.13 -34.38 -15.41
CA GLY A 646 -5.31 -35.59 -15.35
C GLY A 646 -3.90 -35.47 -15.96
N ARG A 647 -3.31 -34.27 -15.97
CA ARG A 647 -1.98 -34.00 -16.53
C ARG A 647 -0.88 -34.50 -15.59
N ASN A 648 0.16 -35.13 -16.13
CA ASN A 648 1.34 -35.54 -15.35
C ASN A 648 2.04 -34.34 -14.71
N SER A 649 2.06 -33.19 -15.40
CA SER A 649 2.65 -31.94 -14.93
C SER A 649 1.99 -31.38 -13.68
N ALA A 650 0.78 -31.82 -13.30
CA ALA A 650 0.16 -31.43 -12.04
C ALA A 650 1.08 -31.71 -10.84
N ASN A 651 1.83 -32.81 -10.87
CA ASN A 651 2.77 -33.17 -9.82
C ASN A 651 4.00 -32.25 -9.77
N VAL A 652 4.42 -31.69 -10.91
CA VAL A 652 5.48 -30.66 -10.96
C VAL A 652 5.01 -29.38 -10.28
N TRP A 653 3.76 -28.97 -10.53
CA TRP A 653 3.17 -27.80 -9.85
C TRP A 653 2.94 -28.03 -8.36
N MET A 654 2.60 -29.26 -7.95
CA MET A 654 2.58 -29.64 -6.54
C MET A 654 3.96 -29.44 -5.89
N GLN A 655 5.04 -29.91 -6.54
CA GLN A 655 6.39 -29.72 -6.03
C GLN A 655 6.79 -28.24 -5.98
N ARG A 656 6.42 -27.43 -6.98
CA ARG A 656 6.65 -25.97 -6.97
C ARG A 656 5.98 -25.28 -5.77
N VAL A 657 4.79 -25.73 -5.36
CA VAL A 657 4.15 -25.23 -4.14
C VAL A 657 4.98 -25.59 -2.91
N ILE A 658 5.43 -26.85 -2.80
CA ILE A 658 6.25 -27.31 -1.68
C ILE A 658 7.58 -26.53 -1.61
N ASP A 659 8.24 -26.32 -2.74
CA ASP A 659 9.47 -25.53 -2.84
C ASP A 659 9.24 -24.07 -2.47
N GLY A 660 8.10 -23.50 -2.89
CA GLY A 660 7.67 -22.16 -2.50
C GLY A 660 7.48 -22.02 -0.99
N MET A 661 6.90 -23.01 -0.31
CA MET A 661 6.78 -23.02 1.17
C MET A 661 8.16 -23.04 1.84
N MET A 662 9.13 -23.77 1.29
CA MET A 662 10.50 -23.78 1.81
C MET A 662 11.21 -22.44 1.57
N LYS A 663 11.01 -21.82 0.40
CA LYS A 663 11.53 -20.49 0.09
C LYS A 663 10.96 -19.44 1.04
N ASP A 664 9.67 -19.49 1.31
CA ASP A 664 8.99 -18.62 2.28
C ASP A 664 9.64 -18.70 3.67
N HIS A 665 9.79 -19.92 4.21
CA HIS A 665 10.47 -20.17 5.47
C HIS A 665 11.89 -19.59 5.50
N ASN A 666 12.66 -19.77 4.42
CA ASN A 666 14.03 -19.28 4.34
C ASN A 666 14.13 -17.76 4.33
N LEU A 667 13.20 -17.07 3.65
CA LEU A 667 13.12 -15.61 3.64
C LEU A 667 12.81 -15.06 5.04
N THR A 668 11.85 -15.68 5.75
CA THR A 668 11.53 -15.38 7.16
C THR A 668 12.74 -15.58 8.06
N LYS A 669 13.41 -16.74 7.94
CA LYS A 669 14.62 -17.05 8.72
C LYS A 669 15.76 -16.06 8.47
N GLN A 670 15.96 -15.63 7.22
CA GLN A 670 16.97 -14.63 6.90
C GLN A 670 16.66 -13.29 7.56
N TYR A 671 15.39 -12.85 7.55
CA TYR A 671 14.95 -11.65 8.26
C TYR A 671 15.21 -11.75 9.76
N HIS A 672 14.90 -12.88 10.38
CA HIS A 672 15.07 -13.09 11.82
C HIS A 672 16.52 -13.24 12.27
N THR A 673 17.44 -13.62 11.38
CA THR A 673 18.85 -13.90 11.75
C THR A 673 19.81 -12.78 11.40
N MET A 674 19.40 -11.82 10.55
CA MET A 674 20.24 -10.67 10.20
C MET A 674 20.64 -9.86 11.44
N LEU A 675 21.83 -9.26 11.39
CA LEU A 675 22.37 -8.40 12.45
C LEU A 675 22.31 -9.06 13.84
N ASN A 676 22.72 -10.33 13.92
CA ASN A 676 22.68 -11.15 15.14
C ASN A 676 21.28 -11.22 15.76
N GLY A 677 20.26 -11.32 14.91
CA GLY A 677 18.88 -11.46 15.34
C GLY A 677 18.22 -10.16 15.79
N LYS A 678 18.72 -8.98 15.36
CA LYS A 678 18.14 -7.68 15.73
C LYS A 678 16.62 -7.60 15.49
N TRP A 679 16.08 -8.32 14.51
CA TRP A 679 14.67 -8.32 14.14
C TRP A 679 14.02 -9.71 14.19
N ASN A 680 14.56 -10.60 15.03
CA ASN A 680 13.90 -11.88 15.33
C ASN A 680 12.43 -11.64 15.77
N HIS A 681 11.51 -12.51 15.37
CA HIS A 681 10.04 -12.40 15.53
C HIS A 681 9.27 -11.47 14.58
N MET A 682 9.88 -10.45 13.95
CA MET A 682 9.14 -9.47 13.13
C MET A 682 8.46 -10.03 11.86
N MET A 683 8.64 -11.33 11.58
CA MET A 683 8.04 -12.06 10.45
C MET A 683 7.35 -13.35 10.91
N ASP A 684 6.92 -13.42 12.18
CA ASP A 684 6.24 -14.59 12.77
C ASP A 684 4.77 -14.71 12.35
N GLN A 685 4.20 -13.66 11.75
CA GLN A 685 2.81 -13.62 11.33
C GLN A 685 2.53 -14.66 10.24
N THR A 686 1.63 -15.59 10.53
CA THR A 686 1.17 -16.58 9.55
C THR A 686 0.32 -15.93 8.46
N HIS A 687 0.60 -16.26 7.21
CA HIS A 687 0.02 -15.59 6.05
C HIS A 687 -0.39 -16.55 4.91
N LEU A 688 -0.14 -17.86 5.06
CA LEU A 688 -0.53 -18.92 4.12
C LEU A 688 -1.43 -19.93 4.83
N GLY A 689 -2.47 -20.43 4.13
CA GLY A 689 -3.38 -21.45 4.67
C GLY A 689 -4.68 -20.92 5.27
N TYR A 690 -5.16 -19.75 4.85
CA TYR A 690 -6.51 -19.27 5.18
C TYR A 690 -7.58 -20.20 4.60
N GLN A 691 -8.65 -20.44 5.36
CA GLN A 691 -9.71 -21.39 5.01
C GLN A 691 -11.09 -20.72 4.87
N GLY A 692 -11.14 -19.55 4.22
CA GLY A 692 -12.37 -18.76 4.09
C GLY A 692 -12.85 -18.09 5.39
N TYR A 693 -12.03 -18.14 6.44
CA TYR A 693 -12.23 -17.45 7.72
C TYR A 693 -11.44 -16.13 7.75
N TRP A 694 -11.90 -15.15 8.53
CA TRP A 694 -11.27 -13.83 8.57
C TRP A 694 -9.92 -13.83 9.31
N GLN A 695 -9.72 -14.75 10.26
CA GLN A 695 -8.54 -14.76 11.14
C GLN A 695 -7.41 -15.64 10.60
N GLN A 696 -6.17 -15.35 11.02
CA GLN A 696 -4.99 -16.12 10.62
C GLN A 696 -5.05 -17.59 11.05
N PRO A 697 -4.43 -18.51 10.28
CA PRO A 697 -4.20 -19.88 10.73
C PRO A 697 -3.11 -19.92 11.81
N MET A 698 -3.19 -20.86 12.75
CA MET A 698 -2.16 -21.03 13.79
C MET A 698 -0.86 -21.67 13.27
N ARG A 699 -0.84 -22.09 12.01
CA ARG A 699 0.33 -22.64 11.31
C ARG A 699 0.13 -22.49 9.80
N GLN A 700 1.19 -22.16 9.08
CA GLN A 700 1.17 -22.12 7.62
C GLN A 700 0.94 -23.51 7.01
N SER A 701 0.10 -23.58 5.99
CA SER A 701 -0.14 -24.78 5.18
C SER A 701 -0.20 -24.45 3.70
N THR A 702 0.04 -25.44 2.86
CA THR A 702 -0.22 -25.32 1.41
C THR A 702 -1.73 -25.13 1.15
N PRO A 703 -2.11 -24.67 -0.04
CA PRO A 703 -3.45 -24.92 -0.58
C PRO A 703 -3.76 -26.42 -0.66
N ASP A 704 -5.02 -26.77 -0.95
CA ASP A 704 -5.44 -28.15 -1.17
C ASP A 704 -4.88 -28.69 -2.49
N LEU A 705 -3.73 -29.37 -2.41
CA LEU A 705 -3.04 -29.93 -3.56
C LEU A 705 -3.57 -31.32 -3.93
N ARG A 706 -3.44 -31.67 -5.21
CA ARG A 706 -3.77 -32.99 -5.76
C ARG A 706 -2.56 -33.62 -6.41
N TRP A 707 -2.38 -34.92 -6.17
CA TRP A 707 -1.39 -35.73 -6.84
C TRP A 707 -2.06 -36.61 -7.91
N VAL A 708 -1.43 -36.71 -9.09
CA VAL A 708 -1.90 -37.51 -10.23
C VAL A 708 -1.08 -38.80 -10.32
N GLN A 709 -1.75 -39.93 -10.49
CA GLN A 709 -1.10 -41.23 -10.72
C GLN A 709 -0.49 -41.30 -12.12
N VAL A 710 0.84 -41.20 -12.20
CA VAL A 710 1.59 -41.14 -13.46
C VAL A 710 2.19 -42.49 -13.90
N TRP A 711 1.99 -43.55 -13.12
CA TRP A 711 2.42 -44.91 -13.48
C TRP A 711 1.32 -45.73 -14.16
N GLU A 712 0.11 -45.18 -14.23
CA GLU A 712 -1.03 -45.80 -14.88
C GLU A 712 -1.36 -44.99 -16.12
N ARG A 713 -1.52 -45.68 -17.25
CA ARG A 713 -1.94 -45.03 -18.49
C ARG A 713 -3.38 -44.54 -18.36
N SER A 714 -3.62 -43.26 -18.66
CA SER A 714 -4.97 -42.68 -18.67
C SER A 714 -5.91 -43.44 -19.62
N LEU A 715 -7.19 -43.52 -19.23
CA LEU A 715 -8.26 -44.11 -20.04
C LEU A 715 -8.42 -43.44 -21.42
N ALA A 716 -8.01 -42.17 -21.54
CA ALA A 716 -8.05 -41.40 -22.77
C ALA A 716 -6.72 -41.39 -23.56
N GLY A 717 -5.75 -42.22 -23.17
CA GLY A 717 -4.43 -42.31 -23.79
C GLY A 717 -3.42 -41.31 -23.24
N ASP A 718 -2.26 -41.20 -23.90
CA ASP A 718 -1.08 -40.48 -23.38
C ASP A 718 -1.09 -38.98 -23.68
N MET A 719 -1.77 -38.56 -24.76
CA MET A 719 -1.86 -37.17 -25.21
C MET A 719 -3.17 -36.54 -24.77
N ALA A 720 -3.12 -35.31 -24.25
CA ALA A 720 -4.29 -34.45 -24.12
C ALA A 720 -4.05 -33.04 -24.65
N VAL A 721 -5.15 -32.42 -25.06
CA VAL A 721 -5.23 -31.08 -25.63
C VAL A 721 -6.17 -30.24 -24.77
N HIS A 722 -5.72 -29.04 -24.45
CA HIS A 722 -6.44 -28.03 -23.67
C HIS A 722 -6.49 -26.72 -24.45
N VAL A 723 -7.47 -25.87 -24.15
CA VAL A 723 -7.65 -24.61 -24.86
C VAL A 723 -7.80 -23.45 -23.89
N GLN A 724 -7.33 -22.26 -24.33
CA GLN A 724 -7.57 -21.02 -23.61
C GLN A 724 -9.04 -20.85 -23.22
N GLY A 725 -9.27 -20.45 -21.98
CA GLY A 725 -10.60 -20.17 -21.45
C GLY A 725 -11.47 -21.38 -21.11
N SER A 726 -10.92 -22.60 -21.12
CA SER A 726 -11.64 -23.81 -20.73
C SER A 726 -10.87 -24.63 -19.70
N ASN A 727 -11.59 -25.18 -18.71
CA ASN A 727 -11.07 -26.21 -17.82
C ASN A 727 -11.05 -27.60 -18.48
N ALA A 728 -11.75 -27.78 -19.58
CA ALA A 728 -11.95 -29.07 -20.20
C ALA A 728 -10.71 -29.59 -20.93
N SER A 729 -10.61 -30.91 -21.05
CA SER A 729 -9.51 -31.62 -21.70
C SER A 729 -10.04 -32.63 -22.72
N ILE A 730 -9.37 -32.78 -23.86
CA ILE A 730 -9.71 -33.81 -24.85
C ILE A 730 -8.46 -34.60 -25.26
N PRO A 731 -8.59 -35.90 -25.62
CA PRO A 731 -9.83 -36.66 -25.63
C PRO A 731 -10.24 -37.14 -24.23
N GLY A 732 -11.46 -37.62 -24.08
CA GLY A 732 -11.97 -38.21 -22.84
C GLY A 732 -13.18 -37.46 -22.30
N ASP A 733 -13.61 -37.83 -21.10
CA ASP A 733 -14.77 -37.24 -20.41
C ASP A 733 -14.33 -36.48 -19.17
N ASP A 734 -14.87 -35.26 -19.02
CA ASP A 734 -14.79 -34.46 -17.80
C ASP A 734 -16.08 -33.66 -17.60
N MET A 735 -16.19 -32.95 -16.48
CA MET A 735 -17.41 -32.23 -16.10
C MET A 735 -17.61 -30.90 -16.85
N TYR A 736 -16.68 -30.52 -17.74
CA TYR A 736 -16.67 -29.23 -18.43
C TYR A 736 -17.10 -29.34 -19.90
N HIS A 737 -17.40 -30.54 -20.40
CA HIS A 737 -18.06 -30.77 -21.68
C HIS A 737 -18.97 -32.02 -21.64
N SER A 738 -19.67 -32.32 -22.73
CA SER A 738 -20.52 -33.53 -22.84
C SER A 738 -19.71 -34.82 -22.91
N ASN A 739 -20.25 -35.94 -22.43
CA ASN A 739 -19.64 -37.28 -22.55
C ASN A 739 -19.32 -37.65 -24.01
N GLY A 740 -18.27 -38.44 -24.22
CA GLY A 740 -17.65 -38.70 -25.52
C GLY A 740 -16.85 -37.51 -26.06
N GLY A 741 -16.36 -36.62 -25.19
CA GLY A 741 -15.71 -35.38 -25.59
C GLY A 741 -14.49 -35.60 -26.48
N SER A 742 -14.49 -34.99 -27.67
CA SER A 742 -13.35 -34.99 -28.59
C SER A 742 -13.15 -33.65 -29.29
N SER A 743 -13.97 -32.64 -28.95
CA SER A 743 -13.90 -31.31 -29.52
C SER A 743 -13.95 -30.24 -28.44
N LEU A 744 -13.05 -29.27 -28.51
CA LEU A 744 -13.09 -28.04 -27.70
C LEU A 744 -13.20 -26.82 -28.61
N THR A 745 -13.69 -25.71 -28.04
CA THR A 745 -13.83 -24.44 -28.76
C THR A 745 -12.87 -23.40 -28.18
N LEU A 746 -12.06 -22.81 -29.05
CA LEU A 746 -11.26 -21.64 -28.70
C LEU A 746 -12.11 -20.36 -28.87
N PRO A 747 -11.80 -19.30 -28.10
CA PRO A 747 -12.37 -17.99 -28.37
C PRO A 747 -12.09 -17.53 -29.81
N ASP A 748 -13.04 -16.80 -30.40
CA ASP A 748 -12.97 -16.32 -31.78
C ASP A 748 -11.69 -15.51 -32.04
N ILE A 749 -11.23 -15.58 -33.29
CA ILE A 749 -10.04 -14.89 -33.78
C ILE A 749 -10.44 -13.84 -34.82
N THR A 750 -10.06 -12.59 -34.58
CA THR A 750 -10.24 -11.45 -35.48
C THR A 750 -8.91 -10.72 -35.68
N PRO A 751 -8.78 -9.80 -36.65
CA PRO A 751 -7.55 -9.02 -36.82
C PRO A 751 -7.11 -8.21 -35.59
N PHE A 752 -8.00 -8.05 -34.61
CA PHE A 752 -7.80 -7.23 -33.43
C PHE A 752 -7.72 -8.03 -32.13
N THR A 753 -7.83 -9.36 -32.19
CA THR A 753 -7.65 -10.23 -31.02
C THR A 753 -6.18 -10.53 -30.79
N PRO A 754 -5.71 -10.61 -29.53
CA PRO A 754 -4.44 -11.27 -29.22
C PRO A 754 -4.40 -12.71 -29.75
N LYS A 755 -3.19 -13.25 -29.93
CA LYS A 755 -3.02 -14.66 -30.28
C LYS A 755 -3.74 -15.54 -29.26
N ARG A 756 -4.33 -16.63 -29.73
CA ARG A 756 -4.94 -17.64 -28.86
C ARG A 756 -3.92 -18.71 -28.53
N TRP A 757 -4.13 -19.46 -27.47
CA TRP A 757 -3.26 -20.59 -27.16
C TRP A 757 -4.04 -21.88 -26.92
N ILE A 758 -3.39 -22.99 -27.28
CA ILE A 758 -3.73 -24.34 -26.85
C ILE A 758 -2.55 -24.91 -26.07
N GLU A 759 -2.79 -25.94 -25.29
CA GLU A 759 -1.71 -26.70 -24.64
C GLU A 759 -1.81 -28.18 -24.98
N ILE A 760 -0.66 -28.80 -25.21
CA ILE A 760 -0.51 -30.25 -25.35
C ILE A 760 0.20 -30.76 -24.12
N SER A 761 -0.37 -31.76 -23.45
CA SER A 761 0.12 -32.30 -22.19
C SER A 761 0.26 -33.81 -22.23
N HIS A 762 1.06 -34.35 -21.31
CA HIS A 762 1.11 -35.79 -21.05
C HIS A 762 0.11 -36.21 -19.96
N ARG A 763 -0.57 -37.35 -20.14
CA ARG A 763 -1.50 -37.99 -19.15
C ARG A 763 -1.28 -39.49 -18.98
N GLY A 764 -0.23 -40.05 -19.56
CA GLY A 764 -0.01 -41.49 -19.61
C GLY A 764 1.42 -41.88 -19.23
N THR A 765 1.87 -43.02 -19.76
CA THR A 765 3.16 -43.63 -19.42
C THR A 765 4.11 -43.73 -20.61
N GLU A 766 3.61 -43.59 -21.84
CA GLU A 766 4.39 -43.81 -23.05
C GLU A 766 4.78 -42.50 -23.73
N GLU A 767 5.98 -42.44 -24.31
CA GLU A 767 6.37 -41.35 -25.20
C GLU A 767 5.46 -41.32 -26.43
N TYR A 768 5.02 -40.13 -26.85
CA TYR A 768 4.26 -39.96 -28.08
C TYR A 768 4.75 -38.79 -28.91
N SER A 769 4.61 -38.91 -30.23
CA SER A 769 4.77 -37.80 -31.16
C SER A 769 3.41 -37.29 -31.60
N TRP A 770 3.27 -35.98 -31.71
CA TRP A 770 2.03 -35.31 -32.06
C TRP A 770 2.20 -34.39 -33.27
N ASN A 771 1.11 -34.18 -34.01
CA ASN A 771 1.04 -33.25 -35.13
C ASN A 771 -0.34 -32.60 -35.21
N ILE A 772 -0.36 -31.30 -35.53
CA ILE A 772 -1.54 -30.46 -35.69
C ILE A 772 -1.70 -30.13 -37.16
N SER A 773 -2.84 -30.52 -37.74
CA SER A 773 -3.27 -30.05 -39.07
C SER A 773 -4.19 -28.85 -38.89
N ALA A 774 -3.90 -27.76 -39.60
CA ALA A 774 -4.68 -26.52 -39.59
C ALA A 774 -4.94 -26.03 -41.02
N ASP A 775 -5.87 -25.10 -41.18
CA ASP A 775 -6.11 -24.43 -42.47
C ASP A 775 -4.87 -23.62 -42.93
N PRO A 776 -4.64 -23.42 -44.24
CA PRO A 776 -3.42 -22.78 -44.75
C PRO A 776 -3.18 -21.32 -44.30
N PHE A 777 -4.23 -20.64 -43.83
CA PHE A 777 -4.15 -19.28 -43.29
C PHE A 777 -3.94 -19.25 -41.77
N VAL A 778 -3.99 -20.39 -41.08
CA VAL A 778 -3.70 -20.49 -39.65
C VAL A 778 -2.20 -20.71 -39.46
N THR A 779 -1.58 -19.91 -38.61
CA THR A 779 -0.17 -20.05 -38.23
C THR A 779 -0.08 -20.54 -36.80
N LEU A 780 0.77 -21.54 -36.58
CA LEU A 780 1.03 -22.13 -35.27
C LEU A 780 2.47 -21.85 -34.87
N SER A 781 2.73 -21.49 -33.61
CA SER A 781 4.10 -21.37 -33.10
C SER A 781 4.86 -22.70 -33.16
N GLN A 782 4.12 -23.82 -33.04
CA GLN A 782 4.64 -25.16 -33.21
C GLN A 782 3.52 -26.08 -33.74
N ALA A 783 3.79 -26.83 -34.82
CA ALA A 783 2.79 -27.70 -35.44
C ALA A 783 3.00 -29.20 -35.15
N LYS A 784 4.17 -29.60 -34.67
CA LYS A 784 4.51 -30.99 -34.32
C LYS A 784 5.54 -31.04 -33.19
N GLY A 785 5.59 -32.16 -32.49
CA GLY A 785 6.55 -32.40 -31.42
C GLY A 785 6.53 -33.83 -30.92
N THR A 786 7.37 -34.11 -29.94
CA THR A 786 7.42 -35.38 -29.21
C THR A 786 7.43 -35.07 -27.73
N MET A 787 6.68 -35.85 -26.93
CA MET A 787 6.56 -35.66 -25.48
C MET A 787 6.76 -36.98 -24.75
N LYS A 788 7.64 -36.95 -23.76
CA LYS A 788 7.84 -37.99 -22.75
C LYS A 788 6.96 -37.72 -21.52
N PRO A 789 6.71 -38.73 -20.68
CA PRO A 789 5.86 -38.59 -19.49
C PRO A 789 6.20 -37.44 -18.54
N ASN A 790 7.48 -37.06 -18.46
CA ASN A 790 7.97 -36.03 -17.54
C ASN A 790 8.30 -34.69 -18.23
N ASP A 791 8.05 -34.57 -19.54
CA ASP A 791 8.29 -33.32 -20.25
C ASP A 791 7.28 -32.24 -19.80
N PRO A 792 7.66 -30.95 -19.82
CA PRO A 792 6.71 -29.87 -19.57
C PRO A 792 5.63 -29.83 -20.65
N ASP A 793 4.45 -29.31 -20.28
CA ASP A 793 3.37 -29.10 -21.24
C ASP A 793 3.79 -28.08 -22.31
N VAL A 794 3.34 -28.31 -23.55
CA VAL A 794 3.70 -27.46 -24.69
C VAL A 794 2.57 -26.50 -24.99
N ARG A 795 2.79 -25.19 -24.78
CA ARG A 795 1.89 -24.14 -25.23
C ARG A 795 2.12 -23.81 -26.70
N VAL A 796 1.07 -23.90 -27.52
CA VAL A 796 1.09 -23.54 -28.93
C VAL A 796 0.20 -22.33 -29.15
N TYR A 797 0.78 -21.24 -29.65
CA TYR A 797 0.01 -20.07 -30.06
C TYR A 797 -0.59 -20.27 -31.44
N VAL A 798 -1.87 -19.95 -31.56
CA VAL A 798 -2.71 -19.98 -32.75
C VAL A 798 -2.96 -18.55 -33.19
N ASP A 799 -2.58 -18.25 -34.43
CA ASP A 799 -2.73 -16.93 -35.06
C ASP A 799 -3.19 -17.10 -36.52
N VAL A 800 -3.58 -16.02 -37.17
CA VAL A 800 -4.10 -16.01 -38.55
C VAL A 800 -3.28 -15.08 -39.43
N ASP A 801 -2.82 -15.61 -40.56
CA ASP A 801 -2.24 -14.81 -41.64
C ASP A 801 -3.36 -14.12 -42.42
N TRP A 802 -3.70 -12.91 -41.96
CA TRP A 802 -4.78 -12.10 -42.54
C TRP A 802 -4.56 -11.72 -44.00
N THR A 803 -3.35 -11.87 -44.55
CA THR A 803 -3.08 -11.65 -45.98
C THR A 803 -3.66 -12.77 -46.87
N LYS A 804 -3.89 -13.96 -46.29
CA LYS A 804 -4.47 -15.13 -46.97
C LYS A 804 -5.98 -15.27 -46.77
N VAL A 805 -6.59 -14.43 -45.95
CA VAL A 805 -8.02 -14.44 -45.66
C VAL A 805 -8.70 -13.32 -46.45
N LYS A 806 -9.79 -13.63 -47.18
CA LYS A 806 -10.57 -12.63 -47.93
C LYS A 806 -11.31 -11.66 -47.00
N ASP A 807 -11.54 -10.43 -47.44
CA ASP A 807 -12.32 -9.46 -46.67
C ASP A 807 -13.77 -9.96 -46.47
N GLY A 808 -14.33 -9.70 -45.29
CA GLY A 808 -15.66 -10.19 -44.90
C GLY A 808 -15.73 -11.70 -44.68
N PHE A 809 -14.60 -12.41 -44.59
CA PHE A 809 -14.57 -13.82 -44.22
C PHE A 809 -15.11 -14.03 -42.80
N GLY A 810 -16.01 -14.99 -42.64
CA GLY A 810 -16.53 -15.44 -41.34
C GLY A 810 -16.89 -16.91 -41.43
N ALA A 811 -16.04 -17.80 -40.93
CA ALA A 811 -16.26 -19.24 -40.97
C ALA A 811 -15.55 -19.95 -39.82
N GLN A 812 -16.03 -21.15 -39.49
CA GLN A 812 -15.38 -22.01 -38.52
C GLN A 812 -14.12 -22.63 -39.15
N SER A 813 -12.99 -22.51 -38.45
CA SER A 813 -11.75 -23.22 -38.71
C SER A 813 -11.57 -24.34 -37.67
N SER A 814 -10.67 -25.29 -37.93
CA SER A 814 -10.35 -26.33 -36.95
C SER A 814 -8.91 -26.79 -36.98
N LEU A 815 -8.40 -27.12 -35.80
CA LEU A 815 -7.14 -27.85 -35.59
C LEU A 815 -7.47 -29.31 -35.38
N ASN A 816 -6.88 -30.19 -36.19
CA ASN A 816 -7.03 -31.64 -36.03
C ASN A 816 -5.72 -32.23 -35.50
N PHE A 817 -5.81 -32.95 -34.40
CA PHE A 817 -4.64 -33.50 -33.72
C PHE A 817 -4.47 -34.97 -34.07
N SER A 818 -3.21 -35.38 -34.21
CA SER A 818 -2.81 -36.77 -34.39
C SER A 818 -1.70 -37.09 -33.40
N SER A 819 -1.74 -38.31 -32.86
CA SER A 819 -0.72 -38.88 -31.97
C SER A 819 -0.18 -40.18 -32.57
N SER A 820 1.07 -40.53 -32.25
CA SER A 820 1.63 -41.85 -32.53
C SER A 820 1.07 -42.95 -31.63
N THR A 821 0.45 -42.58 -30.51
CA THR A 821 -0.28 -43.49 -29.60
C THR A 821 -1.78 -43.42 -29.83
N ASP A 822 -2.52 -44.46 -29.42
CA ASP A 822 -3.99 -44.46 -29.46
C ASP A 822 -4.61 -43.53 -28.40
N ALA A 823 -5.89 -43.20 -28.55
CA ALA A 823 -6.67 -42.40 -27.59
C ALA A 823 -7.18 -43.23 -26.39
N GLY A 824 -6.45 -44.29 -26.02
CA GLY A 824 -6.82 -45.18 -24.93
C GLY A 824 -8.11 -45.97 -25.18
N THR A 825 -8.82 -46.28 -24.10
CA THR A 825 -10.06 -47.06 -24.09
C THR A 825 -11.33 -46.19 -24.12
N ALA A 826 -11.19 -44.87 -23.94
CA ALA A 826 -12.28 -43.91 -23.92
C ALA A 826 -11.85 -42.57 -24.55
N GLY A 827 -12.12 -42.37 -25.85
CA GLY A 827 -11.80 -41.11 -26.52
C GLY A 827 -11.82 -41.18 -28.05
N GLY A 828 -12.11 -40.03 -28.68
CA GLY A 828 -11.98 -39.82 -30.13
C GLY A 828 -10.68 -39.10 -30.50
N ARG A 829 -10.46 -38.83 -31.80
CA ARG A 829 -9.35 -37.97 -32.22
C ARG A 829 -9.61 -36.53 -31.77
N PRO A 830 -8.69 -35.86 -31.06
CA PRO A 830 -8.94 -34.51 -30.58
C PRO A 830 -9.07 -33.51 -31.73
N ARG A 831 -10.01 -32.59 -31.58
CA ARG A 831 -10.26 -31.48 -32.49
C ARG A 831 -10.47 -30.20 -31.70
N VAL A 832 -9.93 -29.08 -32.19
CA VAL A 832 -10.24 -27.75 -31.65
C VAL A 832 -10.89 -26.93 -32.73
N THR A 833 -11.99 -26.25 -32.44
CA THR A 833 -12.72 -25.39 -33.38
C THR A 833 -12.74 -23.95 -32.92
N PHE A 834 -12.76 -23.00 -33.85
CA PHE A 834 -12.92 -21.57 -33.56
C PHE A 834 -13.45 -20.84 -34.78
N MET A 835 -14.10 -19.69 -34.58
CA MET A 835 -14.46 -18.82 -35.70
C MET A 835 -13.29 -17.92 -36.08
N VAL A 836 -13.06 -17.79 -37.38
CA VAL A 836 -12.15 -16.79 -37.96
C VAL A 836 -13.00 -15.77 -38.67
N ASN A 837 -12.99 -14.53 -38.16
CA ASN A 837 -13.78 -13.43 -38.67
C ASN A 837 -12.84 -12.29 -39.08
N LYS A 838 -12.67 -12.05 -40.40
CA LYS A 838 -11.86 -10.94 -40.91
C LYS A 838 -12.69 -9.65 -40.90
N THR A 839 -12.77 -9.05 -39.71
CA THR A 839 -13.41 -7.74 -39.50
C THR A 839 -12.50 -6.61 -39.96
N SER A 840 -13.09 -5.47 -40.33
CA SER A 840 -12.35 -4.30 -40.82
C SER A 840 -12.85 -3.04 -40.16
N ILE A 841 -11.94 -2.18 -39.73
CA ILE A 841 -12.26 -0.85 -39.20
C ILE A 841 -12.85 0.00 -40.33
N PRO A 842 -13.99 0.69 -40.14
CA PRO A 842 -14.50 1.67 -41.10
C PRO A 842 -13.44 2.72 -41.42
N SER A 843 -13.21 3.03 -42.70
CA SER A 843 -12.10 3.89 -43.16
C SER A 843 -12.12 5.31 -42.59
N ASP A 844 -13.29 5.76 -42.13
CA ASP A 844 -13.54 7.07 -41.54
C ASP A 844 -13.65 7.01 -40.00
N PHE A 845 -13.24 5.90 -39.37
CA PHE A 845 -13.01 5.80 -37.93
C PHE A 845 -11.51 5.97 -37.64
N THR A 846 -11.14 7.11 -37.03
CA THR A 846 -9.73 7.56 -36.95
C THR A 846 -9.15 7.58 -35.54
N ASP A 847 -9.99 7.50 -34.51
CA ASP A 847 -9.61 7.35 -33.10
C ASP A 847 -10.70 6.59 -32.35
N GLY A 848 -10.31 5.80 -31.36
CA GLY A 848 -11.21 4.97 -30.54
C GLY A 848 -10.91 3.48 -30.60
N PHE A 849 -11.73 2.68 -29.91
CA PHE A 849 -11.46 1.27 -29.65
C PHE A 849 -12.16 0.32 -30.60
N VAL A 850 -11.58 -0.86 -30.82
CA VAL A 850 -12.08 -1.84 -31.79
C VAL A 850 -12.45 -3.14 -31.09
N GLU A 851 -13.66 -3.63 -31.34
CA GLU A 851 -14.14 -4.88 -30.75
C GLU A 851 -13.22 -6.05 -31.12
N SER A 852 -12.87 -6.84 -30.11
CA SER A 852 -12.00 -8.00 -30.23
C SER A 852 -12.75 -9.26 -29.75
N ALA A 853 -13.46 -9.93 -30.67
CA ALA A 853 -14.21 -11.17 -30.40
C ALA A 853 -15.27 -11.02 -29.28
N GLY A 854 -16.22 -10.09 -29.46
CA GLY A 854 -17.34 -9.93 -28.54
C GLY A 854 -17.02 -9.22 -27.23
N GLN A 855 -15.85 -8.56 -27.13
CA GLN A 855 -15.45 -7.79 -25.95
C GLN A 855 -14.76 -6.49 -26.34
N LEU A 856 -14.93 -5.49 -25.48
CA LEU A 856 -14.20 -4.22 -25.47
C LEU A 856 -13.81 -3.88 -24.02
N ALA A 857 -12.60 -3.39 -23.83
CA ALA A 857 -12.14 -2.90 -22.53
C ALA A 857 -11.28 -1.64 -22.72
N PHE A 858 -11.48 -0.64 -21.87
CA PHE A 858 -10.84 0.68 -21.91
C PHE A 858 -10.22 0.97 -20.55
N GLU A 859 -8.93 1.30 -20.49
CA GLU A 859 -8.40 1.94 -19.29
C GLU A 859 -9.02 3.34 -19.15
N ALA A 860 -9.36 3.77 -17.92
CA ALA A 860 -10.18 4.95 -17.72
C ALA A 860 -9.56 6.25 -18.25
N GLU A 861 -8.23 6.37 -18.25
CA GLU A 861 -7.55 7.56 -18.78
C GLU A 861 -7.60 7.65 -20.31
N HIS A 862 -7.91 6.56 -21.01
CA HIS A 862 -7.87 6.48 -22.47
C HIS A 862 -9.20 6.86 -23.13
N TYR A 863 -9.93 7.83 -22.56
CA TYR A 863 -11.07 8.45 -23.23
C TYR A 863 -10.65 9.11 -24.56
N THR A 864 -11.55 9.15 -25.53
CA THR A 864 -11.33 9.80 -26.83
C THR A 864 -11.35 11.32 -26.67
N ARG A 865 -12.27 11.83 -25.84
CA ARG A 865 -12.42 13.26 -25.54
C ARG A 865 -13.19 13.47 -24.24
N THR A 866 -13.14 14.71 -23.75
CA THR A 866 -14.07 15.20 -22.73
C THR A 866 -14.97 16.28 -23.31
N THR A 867 -16.23 16.31 -22.89
CA THR A 867 -17.15 17.41 -23.22
C THR A 867 -17.50 18.18 -21.94
N PRO A 868 -17.26 19.49 -21.88
CA PRO A 868 -17.61 20.30 -20.70
C PRO A 868 -19.11 20.30 -20.38
N GLY A 869 -19.45 20.33 -19.10
CA GLY A 869 -20.81 20.61 -18.62
C GLY A 869 -21.08 22.11 -18.45
N SER A 870 -22.20 22.46 -17.82
CA SER A 870 -22.54 23.85 -17.48
C SER A 870 -21.73 24.40 -16.29
N THR A 871 -21.03 23.53 -15.55
CA THR A 871 -20.11 23.91 -14.48
C THR A 871 -18.65 23.85 -14.96
N ASN A 872 -17.73 24.44 -14.20
CA ASN A 872 -16.30 24.46 -14.53
C ASN A 872 -15.54 23.23 -14.00
N HIS A 873 -16.24 22.16 -13.58
CA HIS A 873 -15.57 20.93 -13.12
C HIS A 873 -14.87 20.22 -14.28
N THR A 874 -13.74 19.59 -13.98
CA THR A 874 -12.91 18.83 -14.94
C THR A 874 -12.57 17.46 -14.36
N TYR A 875 -12.06 16.57 -15.21
CA TYR A 875 -11.51 15.29 -14.79
C TYR A 875 -10.00 15.37 -14.62
N MET A 876 -9.48 14.57 -13.70
CA MET A 876 -8.05 14.33 -13.53
C MET A 876 -7.74 12.84 -13.60
N VAL A 877 -6.52 12.52 -14.03
CA VAL A 877 -5.98 11.16 -14.07
C VAL A 877 -5.16 10.92 -12.79
N LEU A 878 -5.29 9.73 -12.23
CA LEU A 878 -4.52 9.21 -11.10
C LEU A 878 -3.57 8.11 -11.61
N PRO A 879 -2.32 8.43 -11.97
CA PRO A 879 -1.38 7.46 -12.55
C PRO A 879 -1.12 6.28 -11.62
N LYS A 880 -1.10 5.06 -12.15
CA LYS A 880 -0.88 3.81 -11.39
C LYS A 880 -1.84 3.56 -10.21
N TYR A 881 -2.91 4.34 -10.10
CA TYR A 881 -3.92 4.14 -9.07
C TYR A 881 -4.78 2.91 -9.37
N GLY A 882 -5.11 2.15 -8.32
CA GLY A 882 -6.01 1.00 -8.44
C GLY A 882 -5.25 -0.25 -8.87
N ARG A 883 -5.84 -1.03 -9.78
CA ARG A 883 -5.39 -2.40 -10.09
C ARG A 883 -4.76 -2.57 -11.47
N THR A 884 -4.97 -1.62 -12.39
CA THR A 884 -4.51 -1.71 -13.78
C THR A 884 -3.57 -0.56 -14.13
N LEU A 885 -3.92 0.30 -15.09
CA LEU A 885 -3.06 1.37 -15.58
C LEU A 885 -3.12 2.62 -14.70
N SER A 886 -4.33 3.08 -14.38
CA SER A 886 -4.60 4.32 -13.68
C SER A 886 -6.09 4.40 -13.28
N ALA A 887 -6.50 5.55 -12.74
CA ALA A 887 -7.91 5.87 -12.56
C ALA A 887 -8.23 7.32 -12.98
N VAL A 888 -9.52 7.63 -13.11
CA VAL A 888 -10.04 8.97 -13.41
C VAL A 888 -11.12 9.36 -12.40
N LYS A 889 -11.07 10.61 -11.94
CA LYS A 889 -12.06 11.21 -11.02
C LYS A 889 -12.30 12.68 -11.35
N LEU A 890 -13.35 13.27 -10.77
CA LEU A 890 -13.52 14.72 -10.76
C LEU A 890 -12.35 15.37 -10.00
N ALA A 891 -11.79 16.44 -10.57
CA ALA A 891 -10.64 17.15 -10.01
C ALA A 891 -10.99 17.93 -8.73
N ASP A 892 -12.24 18.37 -8.60
CA ASP A 892 -12.73 19.05 -7.41
C ASP A 892 -13.29 18.01 -6.41
N ASN A 893 -12.60 17.83 -5.29
CA ASN A 893 -13.00 16.94 -4.20
C ASN A 893 -14.29 17.38 -3.48
N LEU A 894 -14.82 18.58 -3.76
CA LEU A 894 -16.04 19.14 -3.21
C LEU A 894 -17.22 19.12 -4.20
N ALA A 895 -17.02 18.65 -5.44
CA ALA A 895 -18.08 18.56 -6.44
C ALA A 895 -19.14 17.51 -6.04
N GLU A 896 -20.37 17.93 -5.74
CA GLU A 896 -21.45 17.03 -5.31
C GLU A 896 -22.78 17.38 -5.99
N GLY A 897 -23.59 16.36 -6.25
CA GLY A 897 -24.95 16.49 -6.78
C GLY A 897 -25.01 16.97 -8.23
N LEU A 898 -24.05 16.61 -9.06
CA LEU A 898 -24.07 16.93 -10.48
C LEU A 898 -25.06 16.03 -11.25
N ASP A 899 -25.29 16.38 -12.51
CA ASP A 899 -26.06 15.63 -13.49
C ASP A 899 -25.38 15.67 -14.86
N SER A 900 -26.01 15.09 -15.88
CA SER A 900 -25.44 15.02 -17.24
C SER A 900 -25.37 16.38 -17.96
N THR A 901 -25.99 17.43 -17.42
CA THR A 901 -25.90 18.81 -17.95
C THR A 901 -24.80 19.60 -17.26
N SER A 902 -24.61 19.37 -15.96
CA SER A 902 -23.66 20.11 -15.12
C SER A 902 -22.27 19.49 -15.07
N ALA A 903 -22.15 18.17 -15.05
CA ALA A 903 -20.86 17.47 -15.06
C ALA A 903 -20.23 17.44 -16.47
N PRO A 904 -18.89 17.46 -16.59
CA PRO A 904 -18.23 17.08 -17.82
C PRO A 904 -18.47 15.60 -18.15
N SER A 905 -18.43 15.21 -19.42
CA SER A 905 -18.45 13.79 -19.85
C SER A 905 -17.06 13.27 -20.19
N LEU A 906 -16.80 12.00 -19.90
CA LEU A 906 -15.78 11.18 -20.54
C LEU A 906 -16.44 10.49 -21.74
N GLU A 907 -15.87 10.62 -22.93
CA GLU A 907 -16.40 9.98 -24.15
C GLU A 907 -15.41 8.99 -24.72
N TYR A 908 -15.85 7.76 -24.94
CA TYR A 908 -15.08 6.68 -25.56
C TYR A 908 -15.74 6.31 -26.88
N ASP A 909 -15.07 6.57 -27.99
CA ASP A 909 -15.53 6.11 -29.29
C ASP A 909 -15.08 4.66 -29.48
N PHE A 910 -15.96 3.83 -30.03
CA PHE A 910 -15.65 2.43 -30.31
C PHE A 910 -16.39 1.92 -31.55
N VAL A 911 -15.86 0.86 -32.14
CA VAL A 911 -16.50 0.14 -33.25
C VAL A 911 -16.79 -1.31 -32.89
N THR A 912 -17.99 -1.77 -33.22
CA THR A 912 -18.47 -3.13 -33.00
C THR A 912 -18.77 -3.86 -34.31
N PHE A 913 -18.61 -5.16 -34.28
CA PHE A 913 -18.91 -6.11 -35.35
C PHE A 913 -20.01 -7.11 -34.93
N THR A 914 -20.15 -7.35 -33.62
CA THR A 914 -21.14 -8.27 -33.07
C THR A 914 -22.49 -7.59 -32.90
N LYS A 915 -23.52 -8.16 -33.54
CA LYS A 915 -24.90 -7.73 -33.35
C LYS A 915 -25.47 -8.28 -32.05
N LEU A 916 -25.97 -7.39 -31.19
CA LEU A 916 -26.67 -7.75 -29.96
C LEU A 916 -28.17 -7.49 -30.08
N PRO A 917 -29.02 -8.53 -30.04
CA PRO A 917 -30.46 -8.34 -30.06
C PRO A 917 -30.95 -7.84 -28.69
N LYS A 918 -32.20 -7.37 -28.64
CA LYS A 918 -32.77 -6.70 -27.45
C LYS A 918 -32.81 -7.61 -26.22
N GLU A 919 -32.98 -8.91 -26.41
CA GLU A 919 -33.10 -9.90 -25.32
C GLU A 919 -31.77 -10.16 -24.61
N LYS A 920 -30.63 -9.89 -25.28
CA LYS A 920 -29.30 -9.95 -24.67
C LYS A 920 -28.86 -8.57 -24.20
N GLY A 921 -28.91 -7.61 -25.13
CA GLY A 921 -28.41 -6.25 -24.95
C GLY A 921 -26.91 -6.18 -24.62
N ILE A 922 -26.35 -4.97 -24.70
CA ILE A 922 -24.95 -4.73 -24.29
C ILE A 922 -24.87 -4.49 -22.79
N ASN A 923 -23.97 -5.22 -22.13
CA ASN A 923 -23.63 -5.01 -20.73
C ASN A 923 -22.41 -4.09 -20.63
N LEU A 924 -22.56 -3.00 -19.90
CA LEU A 924 -21.49 -2.09 -19.50
C LEU A 924 -21.12 -2.38 -18.05
N THR A 925 -19.90 -2.80 -17.80
CA THR A 925 -19.33 -2.95 -16.47
C THR A 925 -18.31 -1.84 -16.22
N LEU A 926 -18.54 -1.04 -15.17
CA LEU A 926 -17.53 -0.13 -14.64
C LEU A 926 -16.81 -0.81 -13.48
N ILE A 927 -15.47 -0.76 -13.53
CA ILE A 927 -14.57 -1.14 -12.44
C ILE A 927 -14.17 0.14 -11.74
N LEU A 928 -14.67 0.33 -10.53
CA LEU A 928 -14.51 1.54 -9.72
C LEU A 928 -13.70 1.21 -8.47
N THR A 929 -12.96 2.17 -7.93
CA THR A 929 -12.29 2.02 -6.63
C THR A 929 -13.33 1.78 -5.52
N PRO A 930 -13.02 0.98 -4.48
CA PRO A 930 -13.95 0.65 -3.41
C PRO A 930 -14.21 1.80 -2.42
N THR A 931 -14.44 3.02 -2.91
CA THR A 931 -14.77 4.20 -2.12
C THR A 931 -16.19 4.13 -1.53
N HIS A 932 -16.46 4.93 -0.50
CA HIS A 932 -17.74 4.99 0.21
C HIS A 932 -18.49 6.31 0.00
N ASN A 933 -19.76 6.33 0.39
CA ASN A 933 -20.64 7.50 0.42
C ASN A 933 -20.22 8.49 1.53
N ILE A 934 -19.11 9.20 1.32
CA ILE A 934 -18.56 10.16 2.29
C ILE A 934 -19.53 11.29 2.68
N ASN A 935 -20.54 11.54 1.85
CA ASN A 935 -21.71 12.35 2.18
C ASN A 935 -22.96 11.48 2.01
N PRO A 936 -23.63 11.04 3.10
CA PRO A 936 -24.80 10.17 3.03
C PRO A 936 -25.98 10.81 2.28
N LYS A 937 -26.02 12.14 2.18
CA LYS A 937 -27.06 12.90 1.46
C LYS A 937 -26.82 12.94 -0.05
N LYS A 938 -25.64 12.55 -0.50
CA LYS A 938 -25.16 12.59 -1.89
C LYS A 938 -24.41 11.28 -2.21
N PRO A 939 -25.14 10.15 -2.30
CA PRO A 939 -24.51 8.84 -2.50
C PRO A 939 -23.86 8.73 -3.87
N LEU A 940 -22.73 8.03 -3.94
CA LEU A 940 -21.90 7.86 -5.13
C LEU A 940 -22.73 7.31 -6.29
N ALA A 941 -22.67 8.02 -7.41
CA ALA A 941 -23.36 7.65 -8.63
C ALA A 941 -22.58 8.07 -9.87
N TYR A 942 -22.89 7.40 -10.98
CA TYR A 942 -22.50 7.82 -12.32
C TYR A 942 -23.72 7.83 -13.24
N ILE A 943 -23.57 8.47 -14.40
CA ILE A 943 -24.52 8.39 -15.51
C ILE A 943 -23.78 7.81 -16.72
N ALA A 944 -24.40 6.86 -17.40
CA ALA A 944 -23.87 6.28 -18.64
C ALA A 944 -24.87 6.38 -19.78
N GLN A 945 -24.36 6.59 -20.99
CA GLN A 945 -25.15 6.63 -22.22
C GLN A 945 -24.34 6.06 -23.38
N ILE A 946 -24.94 5.18 -24.18
CA ILE A 946 -24.36 4.74 -25.45
C ILE A 946 -25.19 5.40 -26.56
N ASP A 947 -24.52 6.15 -27.43
CA ASP A 947 -25.13 6.92 -28.51
C ASP A 947 -26.26 7.85 -28.02
N ASP A 948 -27.44 7.75 -28.64
CA ASP A 948 -28.68 8.46 -28.34
C ASP A 948 -29.66 7.64 -27.49
N LYS A 949 -29.21 6.50 -26.94
CA LYS A 949 -30.02 5.67 -26.04
C LYS A 949 -30.33 6.41 -24.73
N PRO A 950 -31.33 5.97 -23.94
CA PRO A 950 -31.62 6.58 -22.65
C PRO A 950 -30.41 6.59 -21.70
N GLN A 951 -30.23 7.71 -20.99
CA GLN A 951 -29.24 7.81 -19.93
C GLN A 951 -29.60 6.88 -18.76
N VAL A 952 -28.61 6.17 -18.22
CA VAL A 952 -28.75 5.30 -17.06
C VAL A 952 -27.96 5.91 -15.91
N ARG A 953 -28.65 6.48 -14.91
CA ARG A 953 -28.04 6.88 -13.63
C ARG A 953 -28.00 5.68 -12.70
N ARG A 954 -26.84 5.41 -12.10
CA ARG A 954 -26.66 4.27 -11.20
C ARG A 954 -25.91 4.66 -9.93
N GLN A 955 -26.57 4.48 -8.79
CA GLN A 955 -25.91 4.38 -7.50
C GLN A 955 -25.35 2.96 -7.34
N TYR A 956 -24.08 2.83 -6.99
CA TYR A 956 -23.40 1.54 -6.93
C TYR A 956 -22.93 1.14 -5.52
N VAL A 957 -22.86 2.10 -4.58
CA VAL A 957 -22.63 1.84 -3.17
C VAL A 957 -23.96 1.96 -2.42
N ILE A 958 -24.42 0.84 -1.87
CA ILE A 958 -25.69 0.75 -1.13
C ILE A 958 -25.37 0.55 0.34
N ASP A 959 -25.50 1.62 1.12
CA ASP A 959 -25.25 1.60 2.56
C ASP A 959 -26.24 0.70 3.30
N GLN A 960 -25.79 0.17 4.43
CA GLN A 960 -26.60 -0.59 5.38
C GLN A 960 -26.56 0.09 6.74
N LYS A 961 -27.54 -0.20 7.59
CA LYS A 961 -27.50 0.23 9.00
C LYS A 961 -26.23 -0.32 9.67
N GLN A 962 -25.54 0.50 10.44
CA GLN A 962 -24.36 0.08 11.18
C GLN A 962 -24.73 -1.01 12.19
N PRO A 963 -23.80 -1.94 12.50
CA PRO A 963 -22.37 -1.95 12.15
C PRO A 963 -22.04 -2.53 10.77
N ASN A 964 -23.05 -2.84 9.94
CA ASN A 964 -22.80 -3.44 8.64
C ASN A 964 -22.21 -2.41 7.66
N PHE A 965 -21.20 -2.85 6.91
CA PHE A 965 -20.68 -2.13 5.76
C PHE A 965 -21.66 -2.20 4.56
N PRO A 966 -21.45 -1.42 3.49
CA PRO A 966 -22.30 -1.48 2.30
C PRO A 966 -22.48 -2.88 1.73
N VAL A 967 -23.57 -3.11 1.01
CA VAL A 967 -23.85 -4.40 0.36
C VAL A 967 -22.66 -4.80 -0.52
N ASN A 968 -22.18 -6.04 -0.37
CA ASN A 968 -21.01 -6.61 -1.06
C ASN A 968 -19.65 -5.96 -0.73
N TRP A 969 -19.54 -5.16 0.34
CA TRP A 969 -18.29 -4.54 0.77
C TRP A 969 -17.13 -5.52 0.91
N GLY A 970 -17.36 -6.68 1.55
CA GLY A 970 -16.31 -7.67 1.77
C GLY A 970 -15.66 -8.18 0.47
N THR A 971 -16.47 -8.33 -0.59
CA THR A 971 -15.96 -8.64 -1.94
C THR A 971 -15.20 -7.45 -2.53
N ALA A 972 -15.73 -6.24 -2.39
CA ALA A 972 -15.13 -5.06 -3.01
C ALA A 972 -13.75 -4.70 -2.44
N VAL A 973 -13.55 -4.84 -1.12
CA VAL A 973 -12.24 -4.62 -0.49
C VAL A 973 -11.27 -5.75 -0.79
N ALA A 974 -11.74 -7.00 -0.85
CA ALA A 974 -10.91 -8.14 -1.26
C ALA A 974 -10.47 -8.02 -2.73
N ASP A 975 -11.35 -7.50 -3.59
CA ASP A 975 -11.06 -7.31 -5.00
C ASP A 975 -10.36 -5.99 -5.29
N SER A 976 -10.23 -5.07 -4.32
CA SER A 976 -9.81 -3.68 -4.50
C SER A 976 -10.63 -2.94 -5.58
N ALA A 977 -11.91 -3.29 -5.75
CA ALA A 977 -12.84 -2.67 -6.71
C ALA A 977 -14.33 -2.93 -6.45
N TRP A 978 -15.18 -1.95 -6.76
CA TRP A 978 -16.59 -2.15 -7.05
C TRP A 978 -16.78 -2.51 -8.53
N TYR A 979 -17.46 -3.63 -8.81
CA TYR A 979 -17.94 -3.96 -10.15
C TYR A 979 -19.41 -3.58 -10.28
N ASN A 980 -19.72 -2.70 -11.22
CA ASN A 980 -21.10 -2.27 -11.45
C ASN A 980 -21.51 -2.44 -12.91
N THR A 981 -22.47 -3.34 -13.15
CA THR A 981 -22.95 -3.67 -14.50
C THR A 981 -24.34 -3.08 -14.77
N THR A 982 -24.50 -2.44 -15.92
CA THR A 982 -25.78 -1.94 -16.45
C THR A 982 -25.99 -2.44 -17.88
N ASN A 983 -27.26 -2.62 -18.28
CA ASN A 983 -27.60 -3.06 -19.64
C ASN A 983 -28.17 -1.90 -20.44
N HIS A 984 -27.68 -1.70 -21.67
CA HIS A 984 -28.12 -0.60 -22.55
C HIS A 984 -28.92 -1.09 -23.77
N GLY A 985 -29.48 -2.31 -23.72
CA GLY A 985 -30.32 -2.86 -24.77
C GLY A 985 -29.57 -3.24 -26.04
N ALA A 986 -30.30 -3.45 -27.13
CA ALA A 986 -29.76 -3.92 -28.41
C ALA A 986 -28.65 -3.00 -28.95
N LEU A 987 -27.65 -3.58 -29.63
CA LEU A 987 -26.60 -2.84 -30.31
C LEU A 987 -26.40 -3.41 -31.71
N GLU A 988 -26.47 -2.55 -32.72
CA GLU A 988 -26.16 -2.93 -34.11
C GLU A 988 -24.66 -2.76 -34.37
N PRO A 989 -24.04 -3.57 -35.25
CA PRO A 989 -22.65 -3.37 -35.66
C PRO A 989 -22.43 -1.97 -36.24
N GLY A 990 -21.35 -1.30 -35.85
CA GLY A 990 -21.05 0.04 -36.30
C GLY A 990 -20.21 0.83 -35.32
N LYS A 991 -20.16 2.15 -35.54
CA LYS A 991 -19.48 3.09 -34.66
C LYS A 991 -20.44 3.55 -33.57
N HIS A 992 -19.91 3.71 -32.38
CA HIS A 992 -20.65 4.13 -31.21
C HIS A 992 -19.81 5.06 -30.35
N THR A 993 -20.48 5.80 -29.47
CA THR A 993 -19.84 6.57 -28.40
C THR A 993 -20.47 6.19 -27.07
N LEU A 994 -19.63 5.78 -26.11
CA LEU A 994 -20.00 5.70 -24.70
C LEU A 994 -19.70 7.04 -24.04
N LYS A 995 -20.71 7.66 -23.44
CA LYS A 995 -20.57 8.85 -22.59
C LYS A 995 -20.76 8.45 -21.13
N LEU A 996 -19.81 8.84 -20.29
CA LEU A 996 -19.84 8.65 -18.84
C LEU A 996 -19.76 10.00 -18.14
N TRP A 997 -20.61 10.22 -17.16
CA TRP A 997 -20.52 11.35 -16.23
C TRP A 997 -20.33 10.81 -14.83
N LEU A 998 -19.24 11.20 -14.17
CA LEU A 998 -19.10 11.02 -12.73
C LEU A 998 -19.81 12.20 -12.08
N VAL A 999 -20.78 11.95 -11.20
CA VAL A 999 -21.70 13.00 -10.73
C VAL A 999 -21.54 13.35 -9.25
N GLU A 1000 -20.68 12.64 -8.54
CA GLU A 1000 -20.33 12.89 -7.14
C GLU A 1000 -18.81 12.84 -6.97
N ALA A 1001 -18.28 13.66 -6.07
CA ALA A 1001 -16.91 13.56 -5.60
C ALA A 1001 -16.65 12.17 -5.02
N ASN A 1002 -15.41 11.69 -5.13
CA ASN A 1002 -14.98 10.35 -4.67
C ASN A 1002 -15.51 9.17 -5.52
N VAL A 1003 -16.15 9.42 -6.65
CA VAL A 1003 -16.29 8.42 -7.72
C VAL A 1003 -14.96 8.34 -8.48
N VAL A 1004 -14.30 7.18 -8.41
CA VAL A 1004 -12.98 6.94 -9.01
C VAL A 1004 -13.07 5.75 -9.95
N LEU A 1005 -13.02 6.01 -11.26
CA LEU A 1005 -13.15 5.02 -12.33
C LEU A 1005 -11.77 4.47 -12.72
N GLN A 1006 -11.56 3.16 -12.64
CA GLN A 1006 -10.31 2.51 -13.05
C GLN A 1006 -10.38 1.99 -14.48
N LYS A 1007 -11.48 1.32 -14.83
CA LYS A 1007 -11.61 0.60 -16.10
C LYS A 1007 -13.05 0.44 -16.54
N VAL A 1008 -13.26 0.40 -17.85
CA VAL A 1008 -14.56 0.20 -18.49
C VAL A 1008 -14.52 -1.08 -19.31
N VAL A 1009 -15.56 -1.91 -19.20
CA VAL A 1009 -15.70 -3.16 -19.97
C VAL A 1009 -17.08 -3.20 -20.61
N LEU A 1010 -17.12 -3.47 -21.91
CA LEU A 1010 -18.36 -3.77 -22.63
C LEU A 1010 -18.35 -5.23 -23.05
N ASP A 1011 -19.38 -5.96 -22.63
CA ASP A 1011 -19.58 -7.36 -22.95
C ASP A 1011 -20.63 -7.54 -24.05
N LEU A 1012 -20.17 -8.04 -25.21
CA LEU A 1012 -21.00 -8.44 -26.34
C LEU A 1012 -21.13 -9.97 -26.44
N GLY A 1013 -20.78 -10.69 -25.37
CA GLY A 1013 -20.82 -12.14 -25.25
C GLY A 1013 -19.45 -12.82 -25.27
N GLY A 1014 -18.36 -12.05 -25.30
CA GLY A 1014 -16.99 -12.55 -25.35
C GLY A 1014 -16.17 -12.34 -24.08
N VAL A 1015 -16.69 -11.61 -23.07
CA VAL A 1015 -15.95 -11.34 -21.84
C VAL A 1015 -15.88 -12.58 -20.95
N MET A 1016 -14.66 -13.05 -20.71
CA MET A 1016 -14.31 -14.12 -19.77
C MET A 1016 -13.93 -13.57 -18.39
N LYS A 1017 -14.15 -14.37 -17.33
CA LYS A 1017 -13.85 -14.01 -15.94
C LYS A 1017 -12.34 -13.90 -15.68
N SER A 1018 -11.92 -12.82 -15.04
CA SER A 1018 -10.55 -12.56 -14.55
C SER A 1018 -10.60 -11.52 -13.43
N HIS A 1019 -9.54 -11.35 -12.65
CA HIS A 1019 -9.49 -10.34 -11.58
C HIS A 1019 -9.47 -8.92 -12.16
N ASN A 1020 -8.57 -8.65 -13.10
CA ASN A 1020 -8.34 -7.32 -13.68
C ASN A 1020 -9.24 -7.00 -14.89
N GLY A 1021 -10.12 -7.92 -15.27
CA GLY A 1021 -10.90 -7.83 -16.50
C GLY A 1021 -10.03 -8.08 -17.76
N PRO A 1022 -10.63 -8.01 -18.95
CA PRO A 1022 -9.89 -8.19 -20.20
C PRO A 1022 -8.76 -7.15 -20.34
N PRO A 1023 -7.64 -7.50 -21.01
CA PRO A 1023 -6.68 -6.52 -21.49
C PRO A 1023 -7.37 -5.44 -22.32
N GLU A 1024 -6.80 -4.23 -22.32
CA GLU A 1024 -7.34 -3.14 -23.11
C GLU A 1024 -7.42 -3.51 -24.61
N SER A 1025 -8.52 -3.11 -25.24
CA SER A 1025 -8.77 -3.42 -26.64
C SER A 1025 -7.91 -2.58 -27.57
N TYR A 1026 -7.71 -3.06 -28.80
CA TYR A 1026 -6.97 -2.32 -29.82
C TYR A 1026 -7.57 -0.92 -30.04
N ARG A 1027 -6.71 0.11 -30.09
CA ARG A 1027 -7.10 1.50 -30.27
C ARG A 1027 -6.55 2.08 -31.58
N VAL A 1028 -7.43 2.63 -32.41
CA VAL A 1028 -7.08 3.39 -33.62
C VAL A 1028 -6.56 4.76 -33.21
N GLY A 1029 -5.60 5.33 -33.95
CA GLY A 1029 -5.08 6.69 -33.70
C GLY A 1029 -4.02 6.80 -32.61
N ALA A 1030 -3.86 5.79 -31.75
CA ALA A 1030 -2.69 5.70 -30.88
C ALA A 1030 -1.43 5.43 -31.72
N GLY A 1031 -0.42 6.31 -31.66
CA GLY A 1031 0.89 6.02 -32.23
C GLY A 1031 1.39 4.66 -31.75
N ALA A 1032 2.17 3.93 -32.58
CA ALA A 1032 2.52 2.52 -32.38
C ALA A 1032 3.15 2.13 -31.01
N GLY A 1033 3.45 3.09 -30.13
CA GLY A 1033 3.93 2.89 -28.76
C GLY A 1033 2.87 2.88 -27.64
N ASN A 1034 1.62 3.29 -27.90
CA ASN A 1034 0.58 3.44 -26.86
C ASN A 1034 -0.49 2.33 -26.82
N SER A 1035 -0.54 1.41 -27.78
CA SER A 1035 -1.39 0.22 -27.63
C SER A 1035 -0.65 -0.84 -26.80
N THR A 1036 -1.23 -1.26 -25.67
CA THR A 1036 -0.76 -2.40 -24.85
C THR A 1036 -0.53 -3.67 -25.67
N MET A 1037 -1.30 -3.87 -26.75
CA MET A 1037 -1.10 -4.94 -27.74
C MET A 1037 0.28 -4.97 -28.42
N HIS A 1038 0.96 -3.82 -28.55
CA HIS A 1038 2.27 -3.75 -29.21
C HIS A 1038 3.45 -4.04 -28.27
N LYS A 1039 3.27 -3.86 -26.95
CA LYS A 1039 4.32 -4.09 -25.94
C LYS A 1039 4.42 -5.55 -25.48
N LEU A 1040 3.53 -6.44 -25.94
CA LEU A 1040 3.51 -7.87 -25.64
C LEU A 1040 4.24 -8.74 -26.71
N LYS A 1041 5.30 -8.23 -27.34
CA LYS A 1041 6.15 -8.98 -28.30
C LYS A 1041 7.49 -9.44 -27.72
#